data_AF-A0A0S2TDR8-F1
#
_entry.id   AF-A0A0S2TDR8-F1
#
_cell.length_a   1.000
_cell.length_b   1.000
_cell.length_c   1.000
_cell.angle_alpha   90.00
_cell.angle_beta   90.00
_cell.angle_gamma   90.00
#
_symmetry.space_group_name_H-M   'P 1'
#
loop_
_entity.id
_entity.type
_entity.pdbx_description
1 polymer ?
#
loop_
_entity_poly.entity_id
_entity_poly.type
_entity_poly.pdbx_seq_one_letter_code
_entity_poly.pdbx_strand_id
1 'polypeptide(L)'
;MSEHSQDAAPQLVNKKLIRHWLWWGLAWLTVFPLLGLLVSIKFHNPGFLGETAWLTFGRMRPVHVNGVIFGAFSTPVLGMLYYLVPRLCGRPMAKEAWGWWALIGWNVFLITGSISLLLGYNLGFEADEFEWPFNILRWLVLALIGGQVLVTIFKRREGGFYVSLWYTIAALVWTLMNLVLGNVILPYMEMSGISNAALHGLYIHYVVGLWITPAGLAIMYYFVPLATHNPLFSHRLSLLGFWTLAFFYPFVGTHHYLFSPIPYHNQTISIVTSMLLIIPVWAVVTNLFGTALGRWGAIAGGKDGDSYGAKFLLLGVLYYLLGCFQGSVEALRRMQELTHFNDFVISHSHATVFGTFIVSVVGAMYYLWPRLTGRQLWSARLASWHFWLTVAGSAVMLLGLTAQGFVQGSMLEYGANFVDSVVTMKPWWLGRTLAGATMDIGFLLMVINFVQTARHGKPVQPEDKEHEALEARPARESVSWFGRPSSVFIVAGIGFFFAAVVVQGIMPSLLPETAIPEVAEARTGKTIQVTDYTEQEQRGREIYIRDGCWYCHSQYIRPVTGETQRWGPVSQAGEYVFDQPHLLSTRRIGPDLTRVGRRYDDTWHAAHYWDPRAVVPDSIMPRFPWLYKQEGDGAPQLNADGKALVAYLQRLGTNIGDWRETFMPTRLNAGAAVRLQGEEQEQLVGLGQEVYARRCIGCHGAKGDGQGPAAQFLEPKPRDFTAGKFKFRSTRGGPNSLPSDEDLFVTISHGLWGTAMPPWYKISVDERLAVIQYLKTFSERWQQETVNPSVDIPPEPDVTAESIAQGRQQFMNICFTCHGKTGEGDGPLATSLTDDWGNPVTPANFTLPAGVAGGVKLGHDGEHLFETIMTGVGATPMPPFAGSFDGKAIWNIVHFVQSLRIDAQMETLRDKGLAEAQRGDARRRLWASLSQAAGRGDIAEAVWQSRDNSQLAGLGRGDSERKAQ
;
A
#
# COMPACT_ATOMS: atom_id res chain seq x y z
N MET A 1 -29.04 37.25 -64.37
CA MET A 1 -29.05 36.11 -63.43
C MET A 1 -27.62 35.59 -63.32
N SER A 2 -26.89 36.01 -62.29
CA SER A 2 -25.59 35.45 -61.91
C SER A 2 -25.47 35.56 -60.40
N GLU A 3 -25.78 34.47 -59.71
CA GLU A 3 -25.56 34.33 -58.27
C GLU A 3 -24.06 34.36 -57.99
N HIS A 4 -23.63 35.35 -57.21
CA HIS A 4 -22.34 35.35 -56.54
C HIS A 4 -22.38 34.31 -55.41
N SER A 5 -21.76 33.15 -55.64
CA SER A 5 -21.29 32.29 -54.56
C SER A 5 -20.20 33.04 -53.79
N GLN A 6 -20.56 33.67 -52.68
CA GLN A 6 -19.58 34.08 -51.68
C GLN A 6 -18.91 32.81 -51.15
N ASP A 7 -17.69 32.54 -51.61
CA ASP A 7 -16.82 31.51 -51.06
C ASP A 7 -16.65 31.76 -49.55
N ALA A 8 -17.40 31.03 -48.74
CA ALA A 8 -17.23 31.03 -47.30
C ALA A 8 -15.82 30.54 -46.98
N ALA A 9 -14.99 31.41 -46.39
CA ALA A 9 -13.64 31.06 -45.97
C ALA A 9 -13.66 29.73 -45.19
N PRO A 10 -12.77 28.76 -45.51
CA PRO A 10 -12.81 27.44 -44.90
C PRO A 10 -12.68 27.56 -43.38
N GLN A 11 -13.65 27.02 -42.64
CA GLN A 11 -13.62 27.01 -41.18
C GLN A 11 -12.36 26.29 -40.68
N LEU A 12 -11.52 27.01 -39.93
CA LEU A 12 -10.23 26.51 -39.45
C LEU A 12 -10.37 25.34 -38.46
N VAL A 13 -11.50 25.26 -37.75
CA VAL A 13 -11.79 24.23 -36.74
C VAL A 13 -13.17 23.64 -36.90
N ASN A 14 -13.30 22.33 -36.68
CA ASN A 14 -14.59 21.65 -36.60
C ASN A 14 -15.24 21.83 -35.22
N LYS A 15 -16.01 22.91 -35.05
CA LYS A 15 -16.74 23.21 -33.80
C LYS A 15 -17.65 22.05 -33.35
N LYS A 16 -18.23 21.27 -34.29
CA LYS A 16 -19.11 20.14 -33.97
C LYS A 16 -18.33 19.00 -33.30
N LEU A 17 -17.21 18.57 -33.86
CA LEU A 17 -16.38 17.51 -33.29
C LEU A 17 -15.90 17.87 -31.88
N ILE A 18 -15.35 19.08 -31.72
CA ILE A 18 -14.85 19.59 -30.43
C ILE A 18 -15.97 19.56 -29.38
N ARG A 19 -17.17 20.02 -29.74
CA ARG A 19 -18.32 20.00 -28.82
C ARG A 19 -18.70 18.58 -28.37
N HIS A 20 -18.58 17.55 -29.22
CA HIS A 20 -18.87 16.17 -28.80
C HIS A 20 -17.80 15.62 -27.85
N TRP A 21 -16.53 15.93 -28.09
CA TRP A 21 -15.47 15.64 -27.13
C TRP A 21 -15.72 16.30 -25.77
N LEU A 22 -16.11 17.58 -25.76
CA LEU A 22 -16.39 18.28 -24.49
C LEU A 22 -17.68 17.78 -23.81
N TRP A 23 -18.70 17.34 -24.55
CA TRP A 23 -19.87 16.68 -23.95
C TRP A 23 -19.50 15.40 -23.22
N TRP A 24 -18.67 14.55 -23.84
CA TRP A 24 -18.13 13.38 -23.16
C TRP A 24 -17.21 13.76 -22.00
N GLY A 25 -16.39 14.80 -22.15
CA GLY A 25 -15.61 15.37 -21.06
C GLY A 25 -16.46 15.77 -19.87
N LEU A 26 -17.61 16.43 -20.08
CA LEU A 26 -18.57 16.76 -19.01
C LEU A 26 -19.15 15.52 -18.33
N ALA A 27 -19.44 14.46 -19.08
CA ALA A 27 -19.90 13.20 -18.51
C ALA A 27 -18.81 12.58 -17.61
N TRP A 28 -17.57 12.51 -18.07
CA TRP A 28 -16.48 11.93 -17.30
C TRP A 28 -16.02 12.78 -16.11
N LEU A 29 -16.12 14.11 -16.24
CA LEU A 29 -15.91 15.06 -15.13
C LEU A 29 -16.96 14.94 -14.02
N THR A 30 -18.08 14.25 -14.24
CA THR A 30 -19.07 13.97 -13.18
C THR A 30 -18.99 12.53 -12.67
N VAL A 31 -18.87 11.54 -13.57
CA VAL A 31 -18.90 10.12 -13.19
C VAL A 31 -17.69 9.70 -12.35
N PHE A 32 -16.47 10.03 -12.76
CA PHE A 32 -15.27 9.50 -12.10
C PHE A 32 -14.94 10.21 -10.76
N PRO A 33 -15.16 11.53 -10.61
CA PRO A 33 -15.12 12.16 -9.29
C PRO A 33 -16.17 11.61 -8.33
N LEU A 34 -17.39 11.34 -8.80
CA LEU A 34 -18.44 10.70 -8.00
C LEU A 34 -18.02 9.31 -7.49
N LEU A 35 -17.35 8.50 -8.32
CA LEU A 35 -16.76 7.24 -7.85
C LEU A 35 -15.72 7.46 -6.76
N GLY A 36 -14.93 8.54 -6.84
CA GLY A 36 -14.01 8.96 -5.78
C GLY A 36 -14.73 9.31 -4.47
N LEU A 37 -15.88 9.97 -4.55
CA LEU A 37 -16.74 10.24 -3.40
C LEU A 37 -17.27 8.93 -2.77
N LEU A 38 -17.78 8.00 -3.59
CA LEU A 38 -18.26 6.70 -3.11
C LEU A 38 -17.15 5.88 -2.43
N VAL A 39 -15.94 5.91 -3.01
CA VAL A 39 -14.75 5.28 -2.44
C VAL A 39 -14.36 5.94 -1.11
N SER A 40 -14.47 7.27 -0.99
CA SER A 40 -14.17 8.01 0.24
C SER A 40 -15.10 7.65 1.40
N ILE A 41 -16.39 7.41 1.12
CA ILE A 41 -17.38 7.00 2.15
C ILE A 41 -16.95 5.71 2.85
N LYS A 42 -16.30 4.79 2.13
CA LYS A 42 -15.91 3.48 2.66
C LYS A 42 -14.90 3.55 3.81
N PHE A 43 -14.16 4.65 3.97
CA PHE A 43 -13.19 4.78 5.05
C PHE A 43 -13.82 5.03 6.43
N HIS A 44 -15.00 5.67 6.47
CA HIS A 44 -15.75 5.89 7.71
C HIS A 44 -17.01 5.02 7.80
N ASN A 45 -17.44 4.43 6.69
CA ASN A 45 -18.50 3.43 6.62
C ASN A 45 -18.11 2.24 5.71
N PRO A 46 -17.32 1.27 6.20
CA PRO A 46 -16.75 0.21 5.35
C PRO A 46 -17.77 -0.82 4.86
N GLY A 47 -18.96 -0.89 5.46
CA GLY A 47 -20.07 -1.73 4.99
C GLY A 47 -20.82 -1.15 3.79
N PHE A 48 -20.64 0.15 3.50
CA PHE A 48 -21.32 0.82 2.39
C PHE A 48 -20.98 0.17 1.05
N LEU A 49 -21.96 -0.50 0.43
CA LEU A 49 -21.81 -1.27 -0.83
C LEU A 49 -20.68 -2.33 -0.75
N GLY A 50 -20.47 -2.94 0.43
CA GLY A 50 -19.36 -3.87 0.69
C GLY A 50 -19.65 -5.36 0.44
N GLU A 51 -20.93 -5.73 0.28
CA GLU A 51 -21.35 -7.14 0.17
C GLU A 51 -21.13 -7.74 -1.24
N THR A 52 -20.73 -6.93 -2.23
CA THR A 52 -20.50 -7.36 -3.61
C THR A 52 -19.08 -7.02 -4.04
N ALA A 53 -18.39 -7.97 -4.68
CA ALA A 53 -17.00 -7.83 -5.07
C ALA A 53 -16.73 -6.56 -5.89
N TRP A 54 -17.63 -6.23 -6.83
CA TRP A 54 -17.48 -5.15 -7.79
C TRP A 54 -17.41 -3.78 -7.14
N LEU A 55 -18.14 -3.61 -6.04
CA LEU A 55 -18.29 -2.33 -5.35
C LEU A 55 -17.37 -2.21 -4.14
N THR A 56 -16.40 -3.11 -3.97
CA THR A 56 -15.39 -2.96 -2.91
C THR A 56 -14.43 -1.80 -3.19
N PHE A 57 -13.78 -1.31 -2.13
CA PHE A 57 -12.75 -0.28 -2.25
C PHE A 57 -11.66 -0.68 -3.26
N GLY A 58 -11.16 -1.92 -3.17
CA GLY A 58 -10.06 -2.41 -3.98
C GLY A 58 -10.36 -2.43 -5.48
N ARG A 59 -11.60 -2.72 -5.88
CA ARG A 59 -12.01 -2.70 -7.30
C ARG A 59 -12.48 -1.32 -7.79
N MET A 60 -13.05 -0.50 -6.92
CA MET A 60 -13.52 0.84 -7.29
C MET A 60 -12.38 1.88 -7.36
N ARG A 61 -11.34 1.76 -6.52
CA ARG A 61 -10.20 2.69 -6.53
C ARG A 61 -9.55 2.84 -7.92
N PRO A 62 -9.16 1.77 -8.63
CA PRO A 62 -8.51 1.92 -9.93
C PRO A 62 -9.45 2.51 -10.98
N VAL A 63 -10.77 2.30 -10.89
CA VAL A 63 -11.76 2.95 -11.77
C VAL A 63 -11.78 4.45 -11.54
N HIS A 64 -11.76 4.90 -10.29
CA HIS A 64 -11.66 6.32 -9.96
C HIS A 64 -10.34 6.92 -10.49
N VAL A 65 -9.20 6.30 -10.18
CA VAL A 65 -7.88 6.83 -10.56
C VAL A 65 -7.73 6.91 -12.09
N ASN A 66 -7.93 5.80 -12.80
CA ASN A 66 -7.83 5.77 -14.26
C ASN A 66 -8.89 6.64 -14.93
N GLY A 67 -10.11 6.63 -14.40
CA GLY A 67 -11.21 7.43 -14.91
C GLY A 67 -10.98 8.93 -14.76
N VAL A 68 -10.35 9.37 -13.67
CA VAL A 68 -9.96 10.77 -13.51
C VAL A 68 -8.85 11.16 -14.49
N ILE A 69 -7.82 10.31 -14.65
CA ILE A 69 -6.69 10.56 -15.55
C ILE A 69 -7.15 10.57 -17.03
N PHE A 70 -7.77 9.49 -17.50
CA PHE A 70 -8.10 9.28 -18.91
C PHE A 70 -9.50 9.80 -19.28
N GLY A 71 -10.44 9.77 -18.35
CA GLY A 71 -11.79 10.29 -18.56
C GLY A 71 -11.86 11.79 -18.31
N ALA A 72 -11.80 12.19 -17.03
CA ALA A 72 -12.08 13.56 -16.59
C ALA A 72 -11.06 14.58 -17.12
N PHE A 73 -9.77 14.24 -17.13
CA PHE A 73 -8.72 15.12 -17.65
C PHE A 73 -8.47 14.92 -19.16
N SER A 74 -8.14 13.69 -19.59
CA SER A 74 -7.64 13.49 -20.96
C SER A 74 -8.71 13.69 -22.03
N THR A 75 -9.96 13.28 -21.80
CA THR A 75 -11.04 13.44 -22.80
C THR A 75 -11.26 14.89 -23.24
N PRO A 76 -11.49 15.87 -22.33
CA PRO A 76 -11.63 17.26 -22.74
C PRO A 76 -10.33 17.84 -23.33
N VAL A 77 -9.15 17.44 -22.84
CA VAL A 77 -7.85 17.86 -23.41
C VAL A 77 -7.72 17.42 -24.86
N LEU A 78 -7.98 16.14 -25.17
CA LEU A 78 -7.95 15.62 -26.54
C LEU A 78 -8.92 16.38 -27.46
N GLY A 79 -10.11 16.73 -26.95
CA GLY A 79 -11.04 17.63 -27.64
C GLY A 79 -10.49 19.03 -27.90
N MET A 80 -9.83 19.63 -26.90
CA MET A 80 -9.22 20.96 -26.99
C MET A 80 -8.02 21.00 -27.94
N LEU A 81 -7.33 19.87 -28.18
CA LEU A 81 -6.28 19.81 -29.20
C LEU A 81 -6.82 20.14 -30.60
N TYR A 82 -8.05 19.70 -30.94
CA TYR A 82 -8.73 20.07 -32.18
C TYR A 82 -9.12 21.55 -32.24
N TYR A 83 -9.09 22.29 -31.12
CA TYR A 83 -9.31 23.73 -31.09
C TYR A 83 -8.00 24.52 -31.22
N LEU A 84 -7.00 24.18 -30.39
CA LEU A 84 -5.77 24.97 -30.25
C LEU A 84 -4.76 24.67 -31.36
N VAL A 85 -4.59 23.41 -31.77
CA VAL A 85 -3.55 23.04 -32.75
C VAL A 85 -3.82 23.66 -34.12
N PRO A 86 -5.05 23.61 -34.68
CA PRO A 86 -5.32 24.24 -35.97
C PRO A 86 -5.10 25.75 -35.98
N ARG A 87 -5.48 26.44 -34.88
CA ARG A 87 -5.28 27.88 -34.70
C ARG A 87 -3.80 28.25 -34.62
N LEU A 88 -3.03 27.52 -33.81
CA LEU A 88 -1.58 27.78 -33.67
C LEU A 88 -0.78 27.40 -34.92
N CYS A 89 -1.32 26.52 -35.77
CA CYS A 89 -0.65 26.10 -37.02
C CYS A 89 -1.16 26.85 -38.26
N GLY A 90 -2.22 27.66 -38.15
CA GLY A 90 -2.83 28.37 -39.29
C GLY A 90 -3.42 27.42 -40.34
N ARG A 91 -3.79 26.19 -39.97
CA ARG A 91 -4.35 25.19 -40.88
C ARG A 91 -5.31 24.22 -40.18
N PRO A 92 -6.30 23.65 -40.88
CA PRO A 92 -7.13 22.59 -40.33
C PRO A 92 -6.34 21.35 -39.90
N MET A 93 -6.88 20.62 -38.93
CA MET A 93 -6.31 19.37 -38.43
C MET A 93 -6.17 18.34 -39.56
N ALA A 94 -5.04 17.64 -39.61
CA ALA A 94 -4.79 16.59 -40.58
C ALA A 94 -5.79 15.44 -40.42
N LYS A 95 -6.43 15.02 -41.53
CA LYS A 95 -7.43 13.94 -41.56
C LYS A 95 -8.47 14.06 -40.44
N GLU A 96 -8.96 15.28 -40.19
CA GLU A 96 -9.82 15.61 -39.04
C GLU A 96 -11.02 14.67 -38.82
N ALA A 97 -11.58 14.09 -39.89
CA ALA A 97 -12.65 13.10 -39.83
C ALA A 97 -12.32 11.88 -38.94
N TRP A 98 -11.04 11.49 -38.83
CA TRP A 98 -10.62 10.40 -37.95
C TRP A 98 -10.80 10.72 -36.47
N GLY A 99 -10.97 12.00 -36.11
CA GLY A 99 -11.27 12.41 -34.73
C GLY A 99 -12.62 11.90 -34.23
N TRP A 100 -13.56 11.55 -35.12
CA TRP A 100 -14.81 10.89 -34.74
C TRP A 100 -14.58 9.42 -34.34
N TRP A 101 -13.73 8.71 -35.08
CA TRP A 101 -13.34 7.33 -34.74
C TRP A 101 -12.55 7.30 -33.42
N ALA A 102 -11.64 8.26 -33.23
CA ALA A 102 -10.91 8.43 -31.98
C ALA A 102 -11.86 8.68 -30.81
N LEU A 103 -12.87 9.54 -30.98
CA LEU A 103 -13.87 9.82 -29.94
C LEU A 103 -14.64 8.56 -29.54
N ILE A 104 -15.13 7.78 -30.52
CA ILE A 104 -15.87 6.55 -30.25
C ILE A 104 -14.96 5.54 -29.54
N GLY A 105 -13.77 5.29 -30.09
CA GLY A 105 -12.79 4.37 -29.53
C GLY A 105 -12.39 4.74 -28.09
N TRP A 106 -12.20 6.03 -27.80
CA TRP A 106 -11.86 6.51 -26.46
C TRP A 106 -12.96 6.21 -25.43
N ASN A 107 -14.21 6.46 -25.78
CA ASN A 107 -15.33 6.20 -24.87
C ASN A 107 -15.61 4.70 -24.71
N VAL A 108 -15.47 3.91 -25.78
CA VAL A 108 -15.52 2.44 -25.68
C VAL A 108 -14.44 1.93 -24.73
N PHE A 109 -13.20 2.43 -24.88
CA PHE A 109 -12.10 2.12 -23.96
C PHE A 109 -12.45 2.45 -22.51
N LEU A 110 -12.88 3.69 -22.22
CA LEU A 110 -13.18 4.11 -20.85
C LEU A 110 -14.30 3.29 -20.22
N ILE A 111 -15.38 3.01 -20.97
CA ILE A 111 -16.52 2.23 -20.46
C ILE A 111 -16.12 0.78 -20.22
N THR A 112 -15.57 0.12 -21.24
CA THR A 112 -15.29 -1.32 -21.16
C THR A 112 -14.12 -1.63 -20.23
N GLY A 113 -13.09 -0.78 -20.21
CA GLY A 113 -12.00 -0.87 -19.24
C GLY A 113 -12.47 -0.62 -17.81
N SER A 114 -13.34 0.38 -17.58
CA SER A 114 -13.88 0.59 -16.22
C SER A 114 -14.68 -0.62 -15.74
N ILE A 115 -15.46 -1.24 -16.62
CA ILE A 115 -16.19 -2.47 -16.31
C ILE A 115 -15.21 -3.62 -16.02
N SER A 116 -14.12 -3.76 -16.78
CA SER A 116 -13.14 -4.84 -16.55
C SER A 116 -12.50 -4.76 -15.17
N LEU A 117 -12.14 -3.56 -14.72
CA LEU A 117 -11.60 -3.33 -13.37
C LEU A 117 -12.60 -3.71 -12.28
N LEU A 118 -13.90 -3.39 -12.45
CA LEU A 118 -14.95 -3.80 -11.50
C LEU A 118 -15.13 -5.33 -11.47
N LEU A 119 -14.93 -6.00 -12.60
CA LEU A 119 -14.96 -7.46 -12.69
C LEU A 119 -13.71 -8.12 -12.07
N GLY A 120 -12.64 -7.34 -11.82
CA GLY A 120 -11.42 -7.78 -11.15
C GLY A 120 -10.24 -8.04 -12.09
N TYR A 121 -10.37 -7.74 -13.39
CA TYR A 121 -9.23 -7.76 -14.33
C TYR A 121 -8.30 -6.61 -14.02
N ASN A 122 -7.14 -6.88 -13.45
CA ASN A 122 -6.22 -5.89 -12.91
C ASN A 122 -4.77 -6.38 -13.06
N LEU A 123 -3.93 -5.62 -13.75
CA LEU A 123 -2.51 -5.95 -13.91
C LEU A 123 -1.68 -5.81 -12.63
N GLY A 124 -2.17 -5.12 -11.61
CA GLY A 124 -1.48 -4.90 -10.33
C GLY A 124 -0.43 -3.80 -10.33
N PHE A 125 -0.34 -2.99 -11.39
CA PHE A 125 0.48 -1.78 -11.45
C PHE A 125 -0.36 -0.51 -11.23
N GLU A 126 0.03 0.36 -10.30
CA GLU A 126 -0.72 1.60 -10.04
C GLU A 126 -0.70 2.50 -11.27
N ALA A 127 -1.87 3.03 -11.64
CA ALA A 127 -2.09 3.84 -12.84
C ALA A 127 -1.84 3.09 -14.17
N ASP A 128 -1.65 1.76 -14.15
CA ASP A 128 -1.63 0.90 -15.33
C ASP A 128 -2.46 -0.38 -15.18
N GLU A 129 -3.58 -0.28 -14.50
CA GLU A 129 -4.34 -1.47 -14.11
C GLU A 129 -5.04 -2.20 -15.28
N PHE A 130 -5.22 -1.53 -16.43
CA PHE A 130 -5.97 -2.11 -17.55
C PHE A 130 -5.20 -3.25 -18.25
N GLU A 131 -5.90 -4.32 -18.60
CA GLU A 131 -5.35 -5.42 -19.41
C GLU A 131 -5.42 -5.15 -20.93
N TRP A 132 -4.91 -6.10 -21.72
CA TRP A 132 -4.61 -5.91 -23.15
C TRP A 132 -5.79 -5.85 -24.14
N PRO A 133 -7.06 -6.10 -23.75
CA PRO A 133 -8.16 -5.44 -24.44
C PRO A 133 -7.97 -3.97 -24.73
N PHE A 134 -7.85 -3.32 -23.57
CA PHE A 134 -8.18 -1.94 -23.35
C PHE A 134 -6.95 -1.08 -23.54
N ASN A 135 -5.78 -1.61 -23.20
CA ASN A 135 -4.49 -0.99 -23.48
C ASN A 135 -4.22 -0.80 -24.97
N ILE A 136 -4.55 -1.78 -25.80
CA ILE A 136 -4.42 -1.65 -27.26
C ILE A 136 -5.32 -0.52 -27.75
N LEU A 137 -6.58 -0.48 -27.30
CA LEU A 137 -7.52 0.56 -27.72
C LEU A 137 -7.09 1.96 -27.28
N ARG A 138 -6.63 2.11 -26.01
CA ARG A 138 -6.03 3.34 -25.47
C ARG A 138 -4.86 3.79 -26.34
N TRP A 139 -3.96 2.87 -26.66
CA TRP A 139 -2.77 3.16 -27.46
C TRP A 139 -3.12 3.57 -28.90
N LEU A 140 -4.00 2.83 -29.57
CA LEU A 140 -4.42 3.13 -30.95
C LEU A 140 -5.07 4.51 -31.07
N VAL A 141 -5.93 4.88 -30.12
CA VAL A 141 -6.59 6.20 -30.14
C VAL A 141 -5.57 7.32 -29.91
N LEU A 142 -4.69 7.18 -28.93
CA LEU A 142 -3.64 8.18 -28.67
C LEU A 142 -2.64 8.27 -29.82
N ALA A 143 -2.29 7.16 -30.46
CA ALA A 143 -1.41 7.14 -31.62
C ALA A 143 -2.07 7.82 -32.83
N LEU A 144 -3.37 7.59 -33.03
CA LEU A 144 -4.14 8.24 -34.09
C LEU A 144 -4.20 9.76 -33.90
N ILE A 145 -4.57 10.23 -32.70
CA ILE A 145 -4.61 11.67 -32.39
C ILE A 145 -3.19 12.27 -32.44
N GLY A 146 -2.21 11.57 -31.87
CA GLY A 146 -0.79 11.92 -31.93
C GLY A 146 -0.31 12.14 -33.35
N GLY A 147 -0.59 11.19 -34.25
CA GLY A 147 -0.27 11.30 -35.67
C GLY A 147 -0.96 12.49 -36.35
N GLN A 148 -2.25 12.73 -36.08
CA GLN A 148 -2.97 13.89 -36.62
C GLN A 148 -2.33 15.21 -36.18
N VAL A 149 -2.05 15.35 -34.88
CA VAL A 149 -1.46 16.55 -34.29
C VAL A 149 -0.06 16.78 -34.84
N LEU A 150 0.80 15.76 -34.85
CA LEU A 150 2.17 15.85 -35.35
C LEU A 150 2.19 16.25 -36.83
N VAL A 151 1.40 15.59 -37.69
CA VAL A 151 1.31 15.93 -39.12
C VAL A 151 0.83 17.37 -39.32
N THR A 152 -0.11 17.83 -38.50
CA THR A 152 -0.62 19.22 -38.54
C THR A 152 0.48 20.22 -38.17
N ILE A 153 1.24 19.94 -37.12
CA ILE A 153 2.34 20.79 -36.66
C ILE A 153 3.49 20.83 -37.67
N PHE A 154 3.88 19.67 -38.23
CA PHE A 154 4.96 19.60 -39.22
C PHE A 154 4.61 20.30 -40.53
N LYS A 155 3.34 20.35 -40.88
CA LYS A 155 2.84 21.05 -42.08
C LYS A 155 2.23 22.41 -41.76
N ARG A 156 2.53 23.01 -40.60
CA ARG A 156 2.00 24.33 -40.19
C ARG A 156 2.31 25.41 -41.21
N ARG A 157 1.43 26.42 -41.30
CA ARG A 157 1.61 27.62 -42.12
C ARG A 157 2.24 28.77 -41.31
N GLU A 158 2.03 28.77 -40.01
CA GLU A 158 2.62 29.75 -39.09
C GLU A 158 4.13 29.52 -38.89
N GLY A 159 4.94 30.56 -39.09
CA GLY A 159 6.39 30.50 -38.89
C GLY A 159 6.79 30.33 -37.42
N GLY A 160 6.07 31.00 -36.52
CA GLY A 160 6.30 30.96 -35.08
C GLY A 160 5.91 29.62 -34.44
N PHE A 161 6.73 29.13 -33.51
CA PHE A 161 6.47 27.88 -32.80
C PHE A 161 6.06 28.17 -31.36
N TYR A 162 4.75 28.29 -31.12
CA TYR A 162 4.21 28.70 -29.82
C TYR A 162 4.42 27.64 -28.73
N VAL A 163 4.60 28.10 -27.48
CA VAL A 163 4.97 27.28 -26.32
C VAL A 163 4.02 26.09 -26.10
N SER A 164 2.71 26.30 -26.28
CA SER A 164 1.72 25.22 -26.15
C SER A 164 1.95 24.07 -27.12
N LEU A 165 2.51 24.32 -28.32
CA LEU A 165 2.84 23.25 -29.26
C LEU A 165 4.01 22.39 -28.75
N TRP A 166 4.97 22.95 -28.01
CA TRP A 166 6.11 22.21 -27.46
C TRP A 166 5.61 21.18 -26.45
N TYR A 167 4.82 21.66 -25.50
CA TYR A 167 4.19 20.83 -24.48
C TYR A 167 3.19 19.82 -25.07
N THR A 168 2.46 20.18 -26.14
CA THR A 168 1.56 19.25 -26.84
C THR A 168 2.33 18.10 -27.49
N ILE A 169 3.43 18.38 -28.19
CA ILE A 169 4.29 17.34 -28.79
C ILE A 169 4.86 16.44 -27.69
N ALA A 170 5.44 17.07 -26.67
CA ALA A 170 6.01 16.36 -25.54
C ALA A 170 5.00 15.42 -24.87
N ALA A 171 3.80 15.91 -24.58
CA ALA A 171 2.69 15.13 -24.02
C ALA A 171 2.37 13.90 -24.86
N LEU A 172 2.16 14.06 -26.17
CA LEU A 172 1.71 12.95 -27.01
C LEU A 172 2.82 11.92 -27.28
N VAL A 173 4.04 12.39 -27.52
CA VAL A 173 5.19 11.51 -27.82
C VAL A 173 5.58 10.72 -26.57
N TRP A 174 5.78 11.39 -25.42
CA TRP A 174 6.20 10.70 -24.22
C TRP A 174 5.14 9.78 -23.65
N THR A 175 3.85 10.12 -23.75
CA THR A 175 2.78 9.19 -23.35
C THR A 175 2.82 7.91 -24.16
N LEU A 176 2.98 7.99 -25.49
CA LEU A 176 3.06 6.79 -26.33
C LEU A 176 4.27 5.92 -25.97
N MET A 177 5.41 6.54 -25.65
CA MET A 177 6.59 5.83 -25.15
C MET A 177 6.35 5.20 -23.77
N ASN A 178 5.72 5.95 -22.85
CA ASN A 178 5.41 5.48 -21.51
C ASN A 178 4.41 4.32 -21.53
N LEU A 179 3.45 4.31 -22.45
CA LEU A 179 2.54 3.19 -22.63
C LEU A 179 3.24 1.92 -23.14
N VAL A 180 4.37 2.03 -23.83
CA VAL A 180 5.19 0.85 -24.15
C VAL A 180 5.89 0.35 -22.89
N LEU A 181 6.44 1.26 -22.08
CA LEU A 181 7.04 0.92 -20.79
C LEU A 181 6.04 0.21 -19.86
N GLY A 182 4.85 0.80 -19.66
CA GLY A 182 3.80 0.25 -18.79
C GLY A 182 3.19 -1.03 -19.33
N ASN A 183 2.74 -1.02 -20.58
CA ASN A 183 1.87 -2.08 -21.06
C ASN A 183 2.67 -3.26 -21.62
N VAL A 184 3.89 -3.06 -22.10
CA VAL A 184 4.72 -4.10 -22.75
C VAL A 184 5.87 -4.53 -21.85
N ILE A 185 6.69 -3.57 -21.41
CA ILE A 185 7.94 -3.87 -20.71
C ILE A 185 7.65 -4.42 -19.30
N LEU A 186 6.90 -3.68 -18.48
CA LEU A 186 6.61 -4.09 -17.11
C LEU A 186 5.92 -5.47 -16.96
N PRO A 187 4.91 -5.84 -17.79
CA PRO A 187 4.15 -7.07 -17.56
C PRO A 187 4.73 -8.29 -18.28
N TYR A 188 5.51 -8.10 -19.35
CA TYR A 188 5.92 -9.21 -20.24
C TYR A 188 7.42 -9.34 -20.45
N MET A 189 8.24 -8.36 -20.08
CA MET A 189 9.69 -8.57 -20.04
C MET A 189 10.10 -9.19 -18.71
N GLU A 190 11.10 -10.08 -18.74
CA GLU A 190 11.68 -10.75 -17.57
C GLU A 190 12.52 -9.76 -16.73
N MET A 191 11.86 -8.75 -16.18
CA MET A 191 12.41 -7.78 -15.25
C MET A 191 11.58 -7.83 -13.99
N SER A 192 11.78 -8.86 -13.17
CA SER A 192 11.03 -9.12 -11.94
C SER A 192 11.60 -8.35 -10.73
N GLY A 193 10.87 -8.39 -9.62
CA GLY A 193 11.30 -7.91 -8.32
C GLY A 193 11.57 -6.43 -8.20
N ILE A 194 12.65 -6.06 -7.51
CA ILE A 194 12.94 -4.67 -7.16
C ILE A 194 13.27 -3.82 -8.40
N SER A 195 13.81 -4.42 -9.45
CA SER A 195 14.00 -3.76 -10.74
C SER A 195 12.68 -3.45 -11.42
N ASN A 196 11.71 -4.37 -11.34
CA ASN A 196 10.33 -4.12 -11.78
C ASN A 196 9.74 -2.90 -11.07
N ALA A 197 9.96 -2.81 -9.74
CA ALA A 197 9.50 -1.68 -8.93
C ALA A 197 10.14 -0.34 -9.32
N ALA A 198 11.43 -0.32 -9.63
CA ALA A 198 12.11 0.89 -10.08
C ALA A 198 11.53 1.39 -11.42
N LEU A 199 11.28 0.48 -12.37
CA LEU A 199 10.65 0.81 -13.66
C LEU A 199 9.19 1.27 -13.50
N HIS A 200 8.42 0.62 -12.63
CA HIS A 200 7.05 1.05 -12.36
C HIS A 200 7.02 2.43 -11.72
N GLY A 201 7.98 2.74 -10.84
CA GLY A 201 8.16 4.07 -10.28
C GLY A 201 8.37 5.15 -11.35
N LEU A 202 9.11 4.85 -12.42
CA LEU A 202 9.20 5.74 -13.59
C LEU A 202 7.85 5.86 -14.28
N TYR A 203 7.19 4.74 -14.57
CA TYR A 203 5.91 4.73 -15.27
C TYR A 203 4.85 5.59 -14.56
N ILE A 204 4.62 5.35 -13.27
CA ILE A 204 3.56 6.04 -12.50
C ILE A 204 3.83 7.55 -12.47
N HIS A 205 5.10 7.94 -12.31
CA HIS A 205 5.48 9.35 -12.32
C HIS A 205 5.37 9.96 -13.72
N TYR A 206 5.62 9.19 -14.78
CA TYR A 206 5.49 9.64 -16.17
C TYR A 206 4.04 9.85 -16.59
N VAL A 207 3.07 9.11 -16.02
CA VAL A 207 1.65 9.41 -16.23
C VAL A 207 1.33 10.84 -15.75
N VAL A 208 1.81 11.26 -14.59
CA VAL A 208 1.56 12.63 -14.11
C VAL A 208 2.47 13.64 -14.80
N GLY A 209 3.70 13.25 -15.06
CA GLY A 209 4.80 14.13 -15.44
C GLY A 209 5.07 14.37 -16.89
N LEU A 210 4.83 13.35 -17.70
CA LEU A 210 5.08 13.35 -19.12
C LEU A 210 3.78 13.35 -19.93
N TRP A 211 2.65 12.98 -19.32
CA TRP A 211 1.32 13.17 -19.88
C TRP A 211 0.57 14.37 -19.29
N ILE A 212 0.11 14.26 -18.03
CA ILE A 212 -0.82 15.23 -17.45
C ILE A 212 -0.19 16.63 -17.36
N THR A 213 1.05 16.73 -16.89
CA THR A 213 1.73 18.02 -16.70
C THR A 213 1.96 18.73 -18.04
N PRO A 214 2.58 18.13 -19.07
CA PRO A 214 2.78 18.80 -20.35
C PRO A 214 1.45 19.11 -21.03
N ALA A 215 0.49 18.17 -21.04
CA ALA A 215 -0.81 18.41 -21.65
C ALA A 215 -1.56 19.56 -20.95
N GLY A 216 -1.55 19.61 -19.62
CA GLY A 216 -2.16 20.66 -18.83
C GLY A 216 -1.48 22.01 -19.00
N LEU A 217 -0.14 22.05 -19.04
CA LEU A 217 0.62 23.26 -19.34
C LEU A 217 0.34 23.77 -20.77
N ALA A 218 0.16 22.88 -21.75
CA ALA A 218 -0.25 23.28 -23.10
C ALA A 218 -1.59 24.03 -23.09
N ILE A 219 -2.57 23.55 -22.31
CA ILE A 219 -3.85 24.21 -22.08
C ILE A 219 -3.65 25.57 -21.39
N MET A 220 -2.92 25.63 -20.28
CA MET A 220 -2.70 26.89 -19.54
C MET A 220 -1.99 27.94 -20.40
N TYR A 221 -0.91 27.58 -21.09
CA TYR A 221 -0.16 28.49 -21.96
C TYR A 221 -0.99 29.01 -23.12
N TYR A 222 -2.01 28.26 -23.56
CA TYR A 222 -2.89 28.70 -24.64
C TYR A 222 -4.03 29.58 -24.10
N PHE A 223 -4.73 29.13 -23.07
CA PHE A 223 -5.96 29.76 -22.62
C PHE A 223 -5.76 30.89 -21.61
N VAL A 224 -4.68 30.93 -20.81
CA VAL A 224 -4.44 32.04 -19.88
C VAL A 224 -4.31 33.38 -20.61
N PRO A 225 -3.42 33.54 -21.62
CA PRO A 225 -3.30 34.81 -22.34
C PRO A 225 -4.60 35.24 -23.02
N LEU A 226 -5.35 34.27 -23.53
CA LEU A 226 -6.62 34.49 -24.20
C LEU A 226 -7.74 34.93 -23.25
N ALA A 227 -7.85 34.28 -22.08
CA ALA A 227 -8.87 34.60 -21.09
C ALA A 227 -8.58 35.91 -20.36
N THR A 228 -7.31 36.27 -20.19
CA THR A 228 -6.90 37.54 -19.55
C THR A 228 -6.81 38.71 -20.53
N HIS A 229 -6.92 38.46 -21.85
CA HIS A 229 -6.74 39.45 -22.90
C HIS A 229 -5.40 40.19 -22.80
N ASN A 230 -4.34 39.43 -22.49
CA ASN A 230 -2.98 39.95 -22.35
C ASN A 230 -1.99 39.07 -23.14
N PRO A 231 -0.90 39.66 -23.68
CA PRO A 231 0.17 38.87 -24.26
C PRO A 231 0.88 38.04 -23.19
N LEU A 232 1.45 36.90 -23.61
CA LEU A 232 2.27 36.05 -22.74
C LEU A 232 3.45 36.85 -22.17
N PHE A 233 3.65 36.79 -20.86
CA PHE A 233 4.62 37.61 -20.13
C PHE A 233 6.07 37.45 -20.62
N SER A 234 6.56 36.21 -20.78
CA SER A 234 7.95 36.00 -21.23
C SER A 234 8.14 34.71 -22.04
N HIS A 235 8.60 34.87 -23.28
CA HIS A 235 9.01 33.74 -24.11
C HIS A 235 10.27 33.04 -23.57
N ARG A 236 11.21 33.78 -22.97
CA ARG A 236 12.45 33.22 -22.40
C ARG A 236 12.17 32.32 -21.19
N LEU A 237 11.26 32.74 -20.31
CA LEU A 237 10.83 31.90 -19.17
C LEU A 237 10.12 30.63 -19.65
N SER A 238 9.39 30.71 -20.76
CA SER A 238 8.77 29.53 -21.38
C SER A 238 9.80 28.51 -21.86
N LEU A 239 10.90 28.96 -22.47
CA LEU A 239 12.01 28.10 -22.89
C LEU A 239 12.70 27.45 -21.69
N LEU A 240 13.01 28.25 -20.66
CA LEU A 240 13.62 27.75 -19.43
C LEU A 240 12.73 26.69 -18.78
N GLY A 241 11.45 26.99 -18.59
CA GLY A 241 10.49 26.09 -17.97
C GLY A 241 10.33 24.78 -18.74
N PHE A 242 10.21 24.84 -20.07
CA PHE A 242 10.07 23.64 -20.89
C PHE A 242 11.31 22.74 -20.81
N TRP A 243 12.51 23.28 -21.06
CA TRP A 243 13.71 22.45 -21.18
C TRP A 243 14.19 21.90 -19.84
N THR A 244 14.07 22.68 -18.76
CA THR A 244 14.40 22.17 -17.42
C THR A 244 13.40 21.12 -16.94
N LEU A 245 12.12 21.25 -17.29
CA LEU A 245 11.13 20.20 -17.06
C LEU A 245 11.49 18.94 -17.86
N ALA A 246 11.73 19.07 -19.17
CA ALA A 246 12.07 17.95 -20.03
C ALA A 246 13.33 17.19 -19.59
N PHE A 247 14.28 17.88 -18.96
CA PHE A 247 15.53 17.30 -18.49
C PHE A 247 15.41 16.66 -17.10
N PHE A 248 14.83 17.35 -16.11
CA PHE A 248 14.80 16.86 -14.72
C PHE A 248 13.70 15.83 -14.48
N TYR A 249 12.52 16.03 -15.05
CA TYR A 249 11.32 15.25 -14.73
C TYR A 249 11.48 13.75 -15.02
N PRO A 250 12.11 13.32 -16.15
CA PRO A 250 12.29 11.90 -16.44
C PRO A 250 13.01 11.11 -15.34
N PHE A 251 13.80 11.75 -14.48
CA PHE A 251 14.63 11.08 -13.47
C PHE A 251 14.00 11.07 -12.07
N VAL A 252 12.68 11.25 -11.91
CA VAL A 252 12.06 11.43 -10.59
C VAL A 252 11.41 10.15 -10.04
N GLY A 253 11.19 9.13 -10.88
CA GLY A 253 10.26 8.03 -10.59
C GLY A 253 10.48 7.28 -9.27
N THR A 254 11.72 7.00 -8.86
CA THR A 254 11.96 6.19 -7.65
C THR A 254 11.69 6.94 -6.35
N HIS A 255 11.29 8.22 -6.39
CA HIS A 255 10.85 8.96 -5.20
C HIS A 255 9.55 8.38 -4.59
N HIS A 256 8.81 7.55 -5.32
CA HIS A 256 7.64 6.81 -4.82
C HIS A 256 8.02 5.64 -3.90
N TYR A 257 9.28 5.19 -3.94
CA TYR A 257 9.74 3.99 -3.22
C TYR A 257 10.98 4.29 -2.39
N LEU A 258 11.04 5.47 -1.75
CA LEU A 258 12.13 5.80 -0.84
C LEU A 258 12.13 4.85 0.36
N PHE A 259 13.33 4.45 0.78
CA PHE A 259 13.56 3.45 1.83
C PHE A 259 13.12 2.03 1.48
N SER A 260 12.73 1.77 0.23
CA SER A 260 12.58 0.41 -0.29
C SER A 260 13.95 -0.24 -0.54
N PRO A 261 13.99 -1.54 -0.86
CA PRO A 261 15.21 -2.24 -1.24
C PRO A 261 15.80 -1.82 -2.60
N ILE A 262 15.21 -0.85 -3.32
CA ILE A 262 15.80 -0.25 -4.52
C ILE A 262 17.16 0.39 -4.14
N PRO A 263 18.22 0.25 -4.95
CA PRO A 263 19.53 0.82 -4.65
C PRO A 263 19.49 2.29 -4.23
N TYR A 264 20.24 2.64 -3.17
CA TYR A 264 20.14 3.95 -2.53
C TYR A 264 20.56 5.12 -3.44
N HIS A 265 21.48 4.87 -4.38
CA HIS A 265 21.92 5.88 -5.34
C HIS A 265 20.79 6.28 -6.30
N ASN A 266 19.98 5.32 -6.77
CA ASN A 266 18.79 5.61 -7.59
C ASN A 266 17.79 6.50 -6.87
N GLN A 267 17.48 6.13 -5.62
CA GLN A 267 16.61 6.93 -4.77
C GLN A 267 17.15 8.37 -4.65
N THR A 268 18.45 8.53 -4.45
CA THR A 268 19.09 9.85 -4.29
C THR A 268 19.05 10.69 -5.57
N ILE A 269 19.27 10.09 -6.75
CA ILE A 269 19.11 10.78 -8.03
C ILE A 269 17.69 11.36 -8.14
N SER A 270 16.67 10.55 -7.84
CA SER A 270 15.27 10.99 -7.87
C SER A 270 14.96 12.11 -6.89
N ILE A 271 15.58 12.14 -5.71
CA ILE A 271 15.42 13.24 -4.75
C ILE A 271 16.02 14.53 -5.30
N VAL A 272 17.25 14.47 -5.83
CA VAL A 272 17.95 15.64 -6.37
C VAL A 272 17.17 16.24 -7.54
N THR A 273 16.71 15.40 -8.48
CA THR A 273 15.94 15.86 -9.63
C THR A 273 14.56 16.36 -9.24
N SER A 274 13.90 15.76 -8.22
CA SER A 274 12.66 16.28 -7.63
C SER A 274 12.83 17.69 -7.08
N MET A 275 13.95 17.98 -6.42
CA MET A 275 14.25 19.31 -5.91
C MET A 275 14.54 20.30 -7.04
N LEU A 276 15.22 19.87 -8.10
CA LEU A 276 15.52 20.72 -9.25
C LEU A 276 14.28 21.09 -10.07
N LEU A 277 13.17 20.37 -9.95
CA LEU A 277 11.88 20.74 -10.53
C LEU A 277 11.33 22.08 -10.01
N ILE A 278 11.86 22.62 -8.90
CA ILE A 278 11.51 23.97 -8.45
C ILE A 278 11.82 25.04 -9.51
N ILE A 279 12.84 24.83 -10.35
CA ILE A 279 13.25 25.74 -11.42
C ILE A 279 12.16 25.87 -12.50
N PRO A 280 11.71 24.79 -13.17
CA PRO A 280 10.64 24.88 -14.14
C PRO A 280 9.32 25.35 -13.52
N VAL A 281 9.03 24.96 -12.28
CA VAL A 281 7.81 25.39 -11.57
C VAL A 281 7.75 26.91 -11.47
N TRP A 282 8.77 27.56 -10.91
CA TRP A 282 8.78 29.03 -10.80
C TRP A 282 8.81 29.73 -12.16
N ALA A 283 9.50 29.17 -13.15
CA ALA A 283 9.51 29.73 -14.50
C ALA A 283 8.10 29.76 -15.12
N VAL A 284 7.33 28.67 -14.98
CA VAL A 284 5.95 28.56 -15.47
C VAL A 284 5.02 29.49 -14.68
N VAL A 285 5.06 29.42 -13.34
CA VAL A 285 4.17 30.20 -12.44
C VAL A 285 4.35 31.69 -12.68
N THR A 286 5.59 32.17 -12.72
CA THR A 286 5.91 33.59 -12.96
C THR A 286 5.39 34.04 -14.31
N ASN A 287 5.51 33.19 -15.34
CA ASN A 287 5.08 33.52 -16.68
C ASN A 287 3.54 33.60 -16.81
N LEU A 288 2.82 32.65 -16.19
CA LEU A 288 1.36 32.60 -16.27
C LEU A 288 0.69 33.66 -15.38
N PHE A 289 1.14 33.85 -14.13
CA PHE A 289 0.63 34.96 -13.30
C PHE A 289 1.06 36.33 -13.84
N GLY A 290 2.28 36.45 -14.36
CA GLY A 290 2.76 37.66 -15.03
C GLY A 290 1.89 38.07 -16.21
N THR A 291 1.28 37.09 -16.91
CA THR A 291 0.35 37.34 -18.01
C THR A 291 -0.96 37.98 -17.56
N ALA A 292 -1.35 37.84 -16.29
CA ALA A 292 -2.56 38.47 -15.74
C ALA A 292 -2.33 39.90 -15.19
N LEU A 293 -1.08 40.39 -15.18
CA LEU A 293 -0.74 41.71 -14.64
C LEU A 293 -1.53 42.83 -15.33
N GLY A 294 -2.01 43.78 -14.52
CA GLY A 294 -2.84 44.91 -14.99
C GLY A 294 -4.31 44.56 -15.31
N ARG A 295 -4.71 43.29 -15.31
CA ARG A 295 -6.08 42.84 -15.63
C ARG A 295 -6.85 42.25 -14.45
N TRP A 296 -6.26 42.21 -13.26
CA TRP A 296 -6.88 41.61 -12.06
C TRP A 296 -8.27 42.16 -11.72
N GLY A 297 -8.50 43.47 -11.88
CA GLY A 297 -9.82 44.07 -11.66
C GLY A 297 -10.89 43.55 -12.64
N ALA A 298 -10.54 43.42 -13.92
CA ALA A 298 -11.42 42.88 -14.95
C ALA A 298 -11.70 41.38 -14.72
N ILE A 299 -10.67 40.61 -14.34
CA ILE A 299 -10.81 39.18 -14.04
C ILE A 299 -11.71 39.00 -12.81
N ALA A 300 -11.39 39.64 -11.68
CA ALA A 300 -12.11 39.46 -10.42
C ALA A 300 -13.57 39.93 -10.51
N GLY A 301 -13.80 41.13 -11.07
CA GLY A 301 -15.13 41.73 -11.19
C GLY A 301 -15.97 41.20 -12.36
N GLY A 302 -15.35 40.58 -13.35
CA GLY A 302 -16.00 40.08 -14.55
C GLY A 302 -16.93 38.90 -14.32
N LYS A 303 -17.97 38.81 -15.15
CA LYS A 303 -19.10 37.87 -15.02
C LYS A 303 -19.36 37.02 -16.28
N ASP A 304 -18.50 37.14 -17.29
CA ASP A 304 -18.58 36.40 -18.55
C ASP A 304 -17.73 35.11 -18.52
N GLY A 305 -17.78 34.35 -19.62
CA GLY A 305 -17.01 33.11 -19.76
C GLY A 305 -15.51 33.30 -19.69
N ASP A 306 -15.00 34.43 -20.21
CA ASP A 306 -13.55 34.73 -20.23
C ASP A 306 -13.05 35.01 -18.81
N SER A 307 -13.79 35.80 -18.05
CA SER A 307 -13.46 36.13 -16.65
C SER A 307 -13.48 34.88 -15.77
N TYR A 308 -14.49 34.01 -15.90
CA TYR A 308 -14.51 32.74 -15.15
C TYR A 308 -13.45 31.76 -15.65
N GLY A 309 -13.19 31.73 -16.96
CA GLY A 309 -12.08 30.96 -17.53
C GLY A 309 -10.75 31.36 -16.91
N ALA A 310 -10.46 32.67 -16.84
CA ALA A 310 -9.27 33.21 -16.18
C ALA A 310 -9.21 32.88 -14.69
N LYS A 311 -10.32 33.01 -13.94
CA LYS A 311 -10.38 32.66 -12.51
C LYS A 311 -9.98 31.21 -12.26
N PHE A 312 -10.58 30.26 -12.99
CA PHE A 312 -10.25 28.83 -12.85
C PHE A 312 -8.83 28.53 -13.32
N LEU A 313 -8.39 29.07 -14.46
CA LEU A 313 -7.03 28.84 -14.94
C LEU A 313 -5.97 29.35 -13.95
N LEU A 314 -6.14 30.56 -13.40
CA LEU A 314 -5.21 31.12 -12.42
C LEU A 314 -5.27 30.40 -11.06
N LEU A 315 -6.44 29.87 -10.67
CA LEU A 315 -6.54 28.94 -9.53
C LEU A 315 -5.73 27.66 -9.80
N GLY A 316 -5.80 27.13 -11.02
CA GLY A 316 -4.97 26.01 -11.45
C GLY A 316 -3.48 26.31 -11.37
N VAL A 317 -3.04 27.50 -11.79
CA VAL A 317 -1.63 27.92 -11.66
C VAL A 317 -1.20 28.06 -10.19
N LEU A 318 -2.09 28.52 -9.30
CA LEU A 318 -1.81 28.55 -7.86
C LEU A 318 -1.59 27.13 -7.33
N TYR A 319 -2.48 26.20 -7.65
CA TYR A 319 -2.32 24.80 -7.24
C TYR A 319 -1.11 24.12 -7.89
N TYR A 320 -0.71 24.52 -9.10
CA TYR A 320 0.52 24.04 -9.72
C TYR A 320 1.72 24.39 -8.84
N LEU A 321 1.79 25.62 -8.34
CA LEU A 321 2.83 26.04 -7.39
C LEU A 321 2.77 25.22 -6.10
N LEU A 322 1.59 25.15 -5.47
CA LEU A 322 1.43 24.48 -4.17
C LEU A 322 1.72 22.97 -4.26
N GLY A 323 1.15 22.29 -5.25
CA GLY A 323 1.30 20.86 -5.45
C GLY A 323 2.71 20.47 -5.86
N CYS A 324 3.36 21.22 -6.75
CA CYS A 324 4.74 20.92 -7.14
C CYS A 324 5.73 21.24 -6.01
N PHE A 325 5.52 22.33 -5.26
CA PHE A 325 6.33 22.62 -4.08
C PHE A 325 6.19 21.52 -3.02
N GLN A 326 4.95 21.10 -2.73
CA GLN A 326 4.67 19.97 -1.84
C GLN A 326 5.36 18.69 -2.34
N GLY A 327 5.29 18.39 -3.65
CA GLY A 327 5.94 17.23 -4.27
C GLY A 327 7.47 17.23 -4.14
N SER A 328 8.11 18.38 -4.35
CA SER A 328 9.56 18.50 -4.14
C SER A 328 9.95 18.33 -2.67
N VAL A 329 9.17 18.92 -1.75
CA VAL A 329 9.44 18.82 -0.31
C VAL A 329 9.22 17.39 0.20
N GLU A 330 8.13 16.74 -0.21
CA GLU A 330 7.85 15.38 0.24
C GLU A 330 8.89 14.39 -0.29
N ALA A 331 9.54 14.62 -1.43
CA ALA A 331 10.62 13.76 -1.89
C ALA A 331 11.85 13.72 -0.96
N LEU A 332 12.02 14.68 -0.04
CA LEU A 332 13.13 14.66 0.91
C LEU A 332 13.01 13.48 1.89
N ARG A 333 14.13 12.80 2.17
CA ARG A 333 14.14 11.61 3.04
C ARG A 333 13.45 11.83 4.39
N ARG A 334 13.79 12.93 5.09
CA ARG A 334 13.19 13.23 6.39
C ARG A 334 11.69 13.52 6.30
N MET A 335 11.22 14.10 5.20
CA MET A 335 9.79 14.29 4.98
C MET A 335 9.10 12.95 4.75
N GLN A 336 9.68 12.10 3.89
CA GLN A 336 9.14 10.78 3.58
C GLN A 336 9.11 9.79 4.74
N GLU A 337 10.01 9.90 5.72
CA GLU A 337 9.89 9.11 6.96
C GLU A 337 8.50 9.25 7.59
N LEU A 338 7.97 10.49 7.58
CA LEU A 338 6.68 10.85 8.14
C LEU A 338 5.52 10.77 7.15
N THR A 339 5.72 11.19 5.89
CA THR A 339 4.62 11.40 4.93
C THR A 339 4.37 10.21 4.01
N HIS A 340 5.33 9.29 3.86
CA HIS A 340 5.11 8.10 3.04
C HIS A 340 3.95 7.29 3.59
N PHE A 341 3.18 6.70 2.69
CA PHE A 341 2.11 5.76 2.97
C PHE A 341 0.87 6.34 3.67
N ASN A 342 0.77 7.65 3.89
CA ASN A 342 -0.41 8.24 4.50
C ASN A 342 -1.12 9.26 3.58
N ASP A 343 -2.12 9.94 4.12
CA ASP A 343 -2.95 10.88 3.36
C ASP A 343 -2.22 12.17 2.91
N PHE A 344 -0.97 12.39 3.32
CA PHE A 344 -0.13 13.43 2.72
C PHE A 344 0.06 13.19 1.21
N VAL A 345 0.30 11.94 0.81
CA VAL A 345 0.44 11.55 -0.61
C VAL A 345 -0.87 11.77 -1.37
N ILE A 346 -2.00 11.52 -0.71
CA ILE A 346 -3.33 11.74 -1.32
C ILE A 346 -3.65 13.23 -1.44
N SER A 347 -3.22 14.05 -0.48
CA SER A 347 -3.26 15.50 -0.58
C SER A 347 -2.51 15.99 -1.82
N HIS A 348 -1.26 15.54 -1.98
CA HIS A 348 -0.42 15.89 -3.13
C HIS A 348 -1.08 15.48 -4.45
N SER A 349 -1.59 14.26 -4.56
CA SER A 349 -2.23 13.76 -5.78
C SER A 349 -3.49 14.55 -6.15
N HIS A 350 -4.32 14.94 -5.17
CA HIS A 350 -5.52 15.75 -5.43
C HIS A 350 -5.16 17.20 -5.75
N ALA A 351 -4.16 17.79 -5.09
CA ALA A 351 -3.71 19.15 -5.37
C ALA A 351 -3.13 19.27 -6.79
N THR A 352 -2.35 18.27 -7.23
CA THR A 352 -1.76 18.23 -8.57
C THR A 352 -2.78 17.85 -9.63
N VAL A 353 -3.43 16.68 -9.56
CA VAL A 353 -4.33 16.24 -10.64
C VAL A 353 -5.60 17.07 -10.69
N PHE A 354 -6.32 17.19 -9.56
CA PHE A 354 -7.57 17.96 -9.52
C PHE A 354 -7.30 19.47 -9.47
N GLY A 355 -6.63 19.92 -8.40
CA GLY A 355 -6.47 21.35 -8.09
C GLY A 355 -5.75 22.12 -9.18
N THR A 356 -4.78 21.49 -9.86
CA THR A 356 -4.04 22.11 -10.96
C THR A 356 -4.70 21.84 -12.30
N PHE A 357 -4.74 20.57 -12.72
CA PHE A 357 -4.94 20.25 -14.13
C PHE A 357 -6.41 20.14 -14.52
N ILE A 358 -7.24 19.47 -13.72
CA ILE A 358 -8.69 19.43 -13.96
C ILE A 358 -9.30 20.83 -13.85
N VAL A 359 -8.94 21.59 -12.83
CA VAL A 359 -9.36 22.99 -12.65
C VAL A 359 -8.94 23.85 -13.86
N SER A 360 -7.75 23.63 -14.42
CA SER A 360 -7.31 24.36 -15.62
C SER A 360 -8.11 23.97 -16.87
N VAL A 361 -8.41 22.69 -17.04
CA VAL A 361 -9.29 22.19 -18.11
C VAL A 361 -10.68 22.81 -17.96
N VAL A 362 -11.24 22.85 -16.75
CA VAL A 362 -12.51 23.51 -16.45
C VAL A 362 -12.48 24.99 -16.85
N GLY A 363 -11.41 25.71 -16.51
CA GLY A 363 -11.24 27.10 -16.91
C GLY A 363 -11.19 27.27 -18.43
N ALA A 364 -10.45 26.41 -19.13
CA ALA A 364 -10.45 26.38 -20.59
C ALA A 364 -11.84 26.07 -21.18
N MET A 365 -12.63 25.21 -20.54
CA MET A 365 -14.01 24.94 -20.96
C MET A 365 -14.92 26.16 -20.77
N TYR A 366 -14.80 26.90 -19.67
CA TYR A 366 -15.57 28.15 -19.47
C TYR A 366 -15.28 29.20 -20.54
N TYR A 367 -14.03 29.29 -20.98
CA TYR A 367 -13.63 30.15 -22.10
C TYR A 367 -14.18 29.64 -23.44
N LEU A 368 -14.10 28.34 -23.67
CA LEU A 368 -14.36 27.73 -24.97
C LEU A 368 -15.86 27.51 -25.25
N TRP A 369 -16.65 27.21 -24.22
CA TRP A 369 -18.06 26.84 -24.37
C TRP A 369 -18.91 27.92 -25.05
N PRO A 370 -18.80 29.22 -24.70
CA PRO A 370 -19.49 30.29 -25.41
C PRO A 370 -19.13 30.38 -26.90
N ARG A 371 -17.85 30.20 -27.24
CA ARG A 371 -17.31 30.28 -28.62
C ARG A 371 -17.74 29.11 -29.51
N LEU A 372 -17.93 27.92 -28.91
CA LEU A 372 -18.44 26.74 -29.62
C LEU A 372 -19.96 26.78 -29.83
N THR A 373 -20.69 27.38 -28.89
CA THR A 373 -22.15 27.51 -28.95
C THR A 373 -22.62 28.77 -29.66
N GLY A 374 -21.76 29.77 -29.82
CA GLY A 374 -22.12 31.11 -30.31
C GLY A 374 -23.02 31.87 -29.35
N ARG A 375 -23.02 31.49 -28.05
CA ARG A 375 -23.94 31.99 -27.03
C ARG A 375 -23.20 32.38 -25.76
N GLN A 376 -23.59 33.50 -25.17
CA GLN A 376 -23.06 33.98 -23.90
C GLN A 376 -23.37 32.98 -22.76
N LEU A 377 -22.50 32.98 -21.74
CA LEU A 377 -22.68 32.15 -20.54
C LEU A 377 -24.05 32.43 -19.88
N TRP A 378 -24.79 31.38 -19.54
CA TRP A 378 -26.20 31.51 -19.14
C TRP A 378 -26.36 32.11 -17.75
N SER A 379 -25.54 31.66 -16.78
CA SER A 379 -25.59 32.19 -15.42
C SER A 379 -24.18 32.40 -14.83
N ALA A 380 -23.83 33.66 -14.63
CA ALA A 380 -22.65 34.05 -13.87
C ALA A 380 -22.75 33.58 -12.40
N ARG A 381 -23.96 33.56 -11.83
CA ARG A 381 -24.18 33.12 -10.44
C ARG A 381 -23.83 31.65 -10.26
N LEU A 382 -24.21 30.78 -11.20
CA LEU A 382 -23.84 29.36 -11.15
C LEU A 382 -22.33 29.16 -11.33
N ALA A 383 -21.70 29.89 -12.25
CA ALA A 383 -20.25 29.86 -12.41
C ALA A 383 -19.51 30.34 -11.14
N SER A 384 -20.05 31.36 -10.47
CA SER A 384 -19.53 31.83 -9.18
C SER A 384 -19.60 30.79 -8.09
N TRP A 385 -20.74 30.11 -7.95
CA TRP A 385 -20.90 29.03 -6.96
C TRP A 385 -19.98 27.86 -7.28
N HIS A 386 -19.89 27.43 -8.54
CA HIS A 386 -18.94 26.40 -8.94
C HIS A 386 -17.50 26.77 -8.56
N PHE A 387 -17.08 28.01 -8.85
CA PHE A 387 -15.74 28.49 -8.49
C PHE A 387 -15.49 28.43 -6.98
N TRP A 388 -16.38 28.99 -6.16
CA TRP A 388 -16.17 29.01 -4.71
C TRP A 388 -16.30 27.63 -4.05
N LEU A 389 -17.18 26.77 -4.54
CA LEU A 389 -17.27 25.37 -4.09
C LEU A 389 -15.99 24.60 -4.44
N THR A 390 -15.42 24.86 -5.63
CA THR A 390 -14.12 24.29 -6.02
C THR A 390 -13.01 24.78 -5.11
N VAL A 391 -12.92 26.10 -4.85
CA VAL A 391 -11.93 26.67 -3.92
C VAL A 391 -12.05 26.07 -2.53
N ALA A 392 -13.26 26.06 -1.96
CA ALA A 392 -13.49 25.53 -0.62
C ALA A 392 -13.18 24.03 -0.52
N GLY A 393 -13.71 23.23 -1.44
CA GLY A 393 -13.49 21.78 -1.44
C GLY A 393 -12.03 21.41 -1.67
N SER A 394 -11.37 22.00 -2.66
CA SER A 394 -9.94 21.73 -2.93
C SER A 394 -9.02 22.21 -1.81
N ALA A 395 -9.34 23.33 -1.14
CA ALA A 395 -8.55 23.82 -0.01
C ALA A 395 -8.67 22.91 1.21
N VAL A 396 -9.87 22.42 1.52
CA VAL A 396 -10.07 21.42 2.57
C VAL A 396 -9.33 20.12 2.23
N MET A 397 -9.36 19.70 0.96
CA MET A 397 -8.64 18.52 0.50
C MET A 397 -7.12 18.67 0.68
N LEU A 398 -6.54 19.81 0.24
CA LEU A 398 -5.12 20.09 0.36
C LEU A 398 -4.71 20.24 1.83
N LEU A 399 -5.30 21.19 2.56
CA LEU A 399 -4.84 21.52 3.91
C LEU A 399 -5.20 20.42 4.92
N GLY A 400 -6.42 19.88 4.82
CA GLY A 400 -6.93 18.85 5.71
C GLY A 400 -6.16 17.54 5.61
N LEU A 401 -5.94 17.02 4.39
CA LEU A 401 -5.21 15.78 4.20
C LEU A 401 -3.70 15.92 4.46
N THR A 402 -3.13 17.11 4.18
CA THR A 402 -1.73 17.42 4.56
C THR A 402 -1.56 17.35 6.08
N ALA A 403 -2.44 18.02 6.83
CA ALA A 403 -2.42 17.98 8.30
C ALA A 403 -2.67 16.56 8.83
N GLN A 404 -3.65 15.86 8.26
CA GLN A 404 -3.95 14.46 8.57
C GLN A 404 -2.71 13.56 8.41
N GLY A 405 -1.99 13.69 7.29
CA GLY A 405 -0.78 12.92 7.02
C GLY A 405 0.32 13.15 8.06
N PHE A 406 0.54 14.40 8.49
CA PHE A 406 1.48 14.68 9.57
C PHE A 406 1.05 14.11 10.92
N VAL A 407 -0.24 14.20 11.26
CA VAL A 407 -0.78 13.62 12.50
C VAL A 407 -0.56 12.11 12.50
N GLN A 408 -0.98 11.41 11.44
CA GLN A 408 -0.79 9.98 11.34
C GLN A 408 0.70 9.59 11.36
N GLY A 409 1.53 10.27 10.57
CA GLY A 409 2.97 10.04 10.52
C GLY A 409 3.64 10.18 11.90
N SER A 410 3.30 11.25 12.63
CA SER A 410 3.83 11.51 13.98
C SER A 410 3.38 10.45 14.98
N MET A 411 2.10 10.06 14.96
CA MET A 411 1.61 8.96 15.81
C MET A 411 2.43 7.68 15.57
N LEU A 412 2.69 7.36 14.30
CA LEU A 412 3.45 6.17 13.95
C LEU A 412 4.94 6.28 14.33
N GLU A 413 5.55 7.46 14.24
CA GLU A 413 6.94 7.73 14.67
C GLU A 413 7.10 7.52 16.18
N TYR A 414 6.12 7.96 16.98
CA TYR A 414 6.10 7.76 18.44
C TYR A 414 5.59 6.39 18.89
N GLY A 415 5.53 5.40 17.98
CA GLY A 415 5.26 4.01 18.33
C GLY A 415 3.79 3.66 18.55
N ALA A 416 2.84 4.54 18.19
CA ALA A 416 1.41 4.21 18.31
C ALA A 416 1.06 2.95 17.52
N ASN A 417 0.06 2.22 18.01
CA ASN A 417 -0.50 1.09 17.29
C ASN A 417 -1.19 1.58 16.00
N PHE A 418 -1.00 0.83 14.91
CA PHE A 418 -1.49 1.21 13.58
C PHE A 418 -3.01 1.40 13.55
N VAL A 419 -3.76 0.49 14.19
CA VAL A 419 -5.23 0.55 14.19
C VAL A 419 -5.72 1.81 14.90
N ASP A 420 -5.05 2.26 15.96
CA ASP A 420 -5.40 3.50 16.65
C ASP A 420 -5.16 4.71 15.76
N SER A 421 -4.07 4.72 14.99
CA SER A 421 -3.85 5.76 13.97
C SER A 421 -5.00 5.82 12.96
N VAL A 422 -5.50 4.67 12.50
CA VAL A 422 -6.63 4.58 11.55
C VAL A 422 -7.93 5.10 12.17
N VAL A 423 -8.21 4.76 13.43
CA VAL A 423 -9.40 5.27 14.15
C VAL A 423 -9.34 6.78 14.28
N THR A 424 -8.19 7.34 14.66
CA THR A 424 -7.98 8.80 14.74
C THR A 424 -8.16 9.48 13.38
N MET A 425 -7.92 8.79 12.26
CA MET A 425 -8.09 9.34 10.92
C MET A 425 -9.55 9.38 10.42
N LYS A 426 -10.48 8.63 11.02
CA LYS A 426 -11.88 8.54 10.54
C LYS A 426 -12.58 9.90 10.38
N PRO A 427 -12.51 10.86 11.33
CA PRO A 427 -13.12 12.18 11.17
C PRO A 427 -12.52 12.98 10.00
N TRP A 428 -11.22 12.84 9.74
CA TRP A 428 -10.55 13.50 8.61
C TRP A 428 -11.04 12.96 7.27
N TRP A 429 -11.27 11.65 7.18
CA TRP A 429 -11.88 11.03 5.99
C TRP A 429 -13.34 11.45 5.76
N LEU A 430 -14.09 11.77 6.82
CA LEU A 430 -15.38 12.43 6.66
C LEU A 430 -15.21 13.84 6.08
N GLY A 431 -14.28 14.63 6.60
CA GLY A 431 -13.94 15.95 6.04
C GLY A 431 -13.56 15.89 4.55
N ARG A 432 -12.74 14.91 4.17
CA ARG A 432 -12.43 14.58 2.77
C ARG A 432 -13.67 14.26 1.94
N THR A 433 -14.58 13.46 2.49
CA THR A 433 -15.84 13.09 1.81
C THR A 433 -16.69 14.33 1.54
N LEU A 434 -16.82 15.22 2.52
CA LEU A 434 -17.56 16.48 2.38
C LEU A 434 -16.90 17.43 1.38
N ALA A 435 -15.56 17.50 1.39
CA ALA A 435 -14.79 18.27 0.40
C ALA A 435 -15.03 17.75 -1.02
N GLY A 436 -14.99 16.43 -1.23
CA GLY A 436 -15.32 15.77 -2.50
C GLY A 436 -16.73 16.10 -2.98
N ALA A 437 -17.73 15.93 -2.11
CA ALA A 437 -19.12 16.23 -2.43
C ALA A 437 -19.33 17.71 -2.82
N THR A 438 -18.64 18.63 -2.15
CA THR A 438 -18.68 20.07 -2.45
C THR A 438 -18.18 20.35 -3.88
N MET A 439 -17.09 19.69 -4.30
CA MET A 439 -16.55 19.82 -5.65
C MET A 439 -17.46 19.18 -6.71
N ASP A 440 -18.02 18.01 -6.41
CA ASP A 440 -18.97 17.32 -7.31
C ASP A 440 -20.24 18.15 -7.54
N ILE A 441 -20.78 18.79 -6.50
CA ILE A 441 -21.88 19.76 -6.64
C ILE A 441 -21.46 20.90 -7.58
N GLY A 442 -20.23 21.40 -7.45
CA GLY A 442 -19.65 22.37 -8.37
C GLY A 442 -19.71 21.93 -9.84
N PHE A 443 -19.30 20.69 -10.15
CA PHE A 443 -19.40 20.14 -11.49
C PHE A 443 -20.84 20.03 -12.00
N LEU A 444 -21.79 19.64 -11.13
CA LEU A 444 -23.20 19.62 -11.51
C LEU A 444 -23.69 21.02 -11.89
N LEU A 445 -23.29 22.07 -11.15
CA LEU A 445 -23.60 23.45 -11.51
C LEU A 445 -22.98 23.85 -12.85
N MET A 446 -21.75 23.41 -13.14
CA MET A 446 -21.12 23.61 -14.45
C MET A 446 -21.93 22.97 -15.58
N VAL A 447 -22.31 21.69 -15.42
CA VAL A 447 -23.10 20.94 -16.40
C VAL A 447 -24.42 21.65 -16.67
N ILE A 448 -25.15 22.04 -15.62
CA ILE A 448 -26.40 22.80 -15.75
C ILE A 448 -26.14 24.10 -16.53
N ASN A 449 -25.13 24.87 -16.13
CA ASN A 449 -24.84 26.14 -16.78
C ASN A 449 -24.50 25.97 -18.27
N PHE A 450 -23.70 24.98 -18.62
CA PHE A 450 -23.29 24.71 -20.00
C PHE A 450 -24.43 24.18 -20.87
N VAL A 451 -25.27 23.28 -20.34
CA VAL A 451 -26.49 22.83 -21.02
C VAL A 451 -27.42 24.02 -21.30
N GLN A 452 -27.63 24.89 -20.30
CA GLN A 452 -28.50 26.05 -20.48
C GLN A 452 -27.89 27.13 -21.38
N THR A 453 -26.57 27.33 -21.38
CA THR A 453 -25.90 28.16 -22.40
C THR A 453 -26.16 27.64 -23.80
N ALA A 454 -26.01 26.34 -24.01
CA ALA A 454 -26.22 25.73 -25.31
C ALA A 454 -27.68 25.82 -25.78
N ARG A 455 -28.67 25.79 -24.87
CA ARG A 455 -30.11 25.81 -25.20
C ARG A 455 -30.75 27.21 -25.21
N HIS A 456 -30.40 28.04 -24.25
CA HIS A 456 -31.08 29.31 -23.93
C HIS A 456 -30.13 30.49 -23.74
N GLY A 457 -28.82 30.31 -23.92
CA GLY A 457 -27.86 31.41 -23.85
C GLY A 457 -28.15 32.49 -24.89
N LYS A 458 -27.96 33.76 -24.51
CA LYS A 458 -28.13 34.89 -25.44
C LYS A 458 -27.10 34.78 -26.56
N PRO A 459 -27.44 35.04 -27.83
CA PRO A 459 -26.46 35.09 -28.91
C PRO A 459 -25.34 36.08 -28.59
N VAL A 460 -24.10 35.72 -28.93
CA VAL A 460 -22.94 36.63 -28.85
C VAL A 460 -23.13 37.78 -29.86
N GLN A 461 -22.90 39.03 -29.45
CA GLN A 461 -23.18 40.19 -30.32
C GLN A 461 -22.10 40.35 -31.40
N PRO A 462 -22.38 41.03 -32.53
CA PRO A 462 -21.42 41.21 -33.62
C PRO A 462 -20.15 41.96 -33.21
N GLU A 463 -20.23 42.88 -32.24
CA GLU A 463 -19.09 43.63 -31.69
C GLU A 463 -18.10 42.73 -30.93
N ASP A 464 -18.58 41.61 -30.37
CA ASP A 464 -17.73 40.59 -29.74
C ASP A 464 -16.93 39.77 -30.79
N LYS A 465 -17.18 39.91 -32.10
CA LYS A 465 -16.43 39.21 -33.17
C LYS A 465 -15.03 39.75 -33.40
N GLU A 466 -14.73 41.01 -33.04
CA GLU A 466 -13.35 41.53 -33.06
C GLU A 466 -12.43 40.71 -32.15
N HIS A 467 -12.98 40.09 -31.10
CA HIS A 467 -12.24 39.21 -30.20
C HIS A 467 -11.89 37.85 -30.85
N GLU A 468 -12.67 37.36 -31.83
CA GLU A 468 -12.34 36.16 -32.62
C GLU A 468 -11.14 36.45 -33.56
N ALA A 469 -10.92 37.72 -33.94
CA ALA A 469 -9.76 38.15 -34.74
C ALA A 469 -8.45 38.21 -33.93
N LEU A 470 -8.50 38.48 -32.61
CA LEU A 470 -7.34 38.40 -31.71
C LEU A 470 -6.81 36.96 -31.54
N GLU A 471 -7.63 35.94 -31.81
CA GLU A 471 -7.23 34.52 -31.77
C GLU A 471 -6.38 34.10 -32.98
N ALA A 472 -6.43 34.85 -34.09
CA ALA A 472 -5.71 34.58 -35.31
C ALA A 472 -4.47 35.49 -35.41
N ARG A 473 -3.28 34.94 -35.18
CA ARG A 473 -2.03 35.69 -35.43
C ARG A 473 -1.79 35.77 -36.95
N PRO A 474 -1.41 36.94 -37.50
CA PRO A 474 -1.05 37.05 -38.90
C PRO A 474 0.27 36.31 -39.19
N ALA A 475 0.29 35.51 -40.26
CA ALA A 475 1.47 34.82 -40.74
C ALA A 475 2.57 35.80 -41.16
N ARG A 476 3.79 35.66 -40.61
CA ARG A 476 5.00 36.34 -41.08
C ARG A 476 6.23 35.42 -41.15
N GLU A 477 7.17 35.89 -41.97
CA GLU A 477 8.24 35.24 -42.76
C GLU A 477 8.98 34.00 -42.25
N SER A 478 9.48 33.25 -43.25
CA SER A 478 10.21 31.99 -43.16
C SER A 478 11.49 32.08 -42.32
N VAL A 479 11.66 31.10 -41.43
CA VAL A 479 12.91 30.89 -40.67
C VAL A 479 13.65 29.69 -41.30
N SER A 480 15.00 29.77 -41.34
CA SER A 480 15.94 28.78 -41.94
C SER A 480 15.91 27.40 -41.23
N TRP A 481 16.89 26.50 -41.38
CA TRP A 481 16.88 25.15 -40.77
C TRP A 481 16.71 25.16 -39.21
N PHE A 482 17.18 26.19 -38.50
CA PHE A 482 16.79 26.45 -37.09
C PHE A 482 15.26 26.66 -36.87
N GLY A 483 14.54 26.91 -37.96
CA GLY A 483 13.08 27.06 -38.13
C GLY A 483 12.29 25.76 -38.31
N ARG A 484 12.91 24.59 -38.11
CA ARG A 484 12.20 23.32 -37.81
C ARG A 484 12.40 22.86 -36.36
N PRO A 485 12.08 23.71 -35.36
CA PRO A 485 12.28 23.41 -33.94
C PRO A 485 11.68 22.06 -33.53
N SER A 486 10.55 21.67 -34.14
CA SER A 486 9.82 20.43 -33.86
C SER A 486 10.68 19.16 -33.89
N SER A 487 11.73 19.10 -34.72
CA SER A 487 12.64 17.95 -34.79
C SER A 487 13.60 17.86 -33.60
N VAL A 488 14.17 18.99 -33.17
CA VAL A 488 15.04 19.09 -31.99
C VAL A 488 14.29 18.71 -30.72
N PHE A 489 13.04 19.19 -30.59
CA PHE A 489 12.18 18.85 -29.45
C PHE A 489 11.92 17.35 -29.33
N ILE A 490 11.69 16.66 -30.46
CA ILE A 490 11.46 15.22 -30.47
C ILE A 490 12.75 14.45 -30.16
N VAL A 491 13.86 14.76 -30.84
CA VAL A 491 15.12 14.02 -30.66
C VAL A 491 15.65 14.19 -29.22
N ALA A 492 15.67 15.42 -28.70
CA ALA A 492 16.12 15.67 -27.34
C ALA A 492 15.17 15.06 -26.30
N GLY A 493 13.85 15.18 -26.51
CA GLY A 493 12.84 14.59 -25.63
C GLY A 493 12.89 13.07 -25.57
N ILE A 494 13.09 12.41 -26.72
CA ILE A 494 13.32 10.96 -26.78
C ILE A 494 14.64 10.60 -26.08
N GLY A 495 15.69 11.39 -26.30
CA GLY A 495 16.99 11.21 -25.65
C GLY A 495 16.91 11.25 -24.13
N PHE A 496 16.23 12.25 -23.54
CA PHE A 496 16.09 12.36 -22.09
C PHE A 496 15.23 11.24 -21.50
N PHE A 497 14.14 10.85 -22.16
CA PHE A 497 13.33 9.70 -21.75
C PHE A 497 14.17 8.42 -21.73
N PHE A 498 14.88 8.15 -22.83
CA PHE A 498 15.71 6.95 -22.93
C PHE A 498 16.84 6.94 -21.91
N ALA A 499 17.52 8.08 -21.71
CA ALA A 499 18.55 8.22 -20.69
C ALA A 499 18.01 7.91 -19.29
N ALA A 500 16.81 8.38 -18.94
CA ALA A 500 16.21 8.10 -17.65
C ALA A 500 15.82 6.63 -17.47
N VAL A 501 15.21 6.00 -18.48
CA VAL A 501 14.89 4.56 -18.44
C VAL A 501 16.16 3.72 -18.30
N VAL A 502 17.23 4.07 -19.01
CA VAL A 502 18.51 3.37 -18.88
C VAL A 502 19.11 3.56 -17.50
N VAL A 503 19.20 4.78 -17.00
CA VAL A 503 19.87 5.10 -15.73
C VAL A 503 19.09 4.60 -14.51
N GLN A 504 17.76 4.77 -14.48
CA GLN A 504 16.94 4.46 -13.30
C GLN A 504 16.20 3.13 -13.39
N GLY A 505 16.06 2.55 -14.58
CA GLY A 505 15.34 1.32 -14.82
C GLY A 505 16.25 0.13 -15.15
N ILE A 506 17.04 0.26 -16.22
CA ILE A 506 17.86 -0.85 -16.76
C ILE A 506 19.16 -1.03 -15.97
N MET A 507 19.97 0.01 -15.78
CA MET A 507 21.25 -0.08 -15.07
C MET A 507 21.15 -0.73 -13.68
N PRO A 508 20.13 -0.44 -12.86
CA PRO A 508 19.94 -1.10 -11.57
C PRO A 508 19.64 -2.59 -11.70
N SER A 509 18.89 -3.01 -12.73
CA SER A 509 18.61 -4.43 -13.00
C SER A 509 19.85 -5.23 -13.39
N LEU A 510 20.92 -4.55 -13.81
CA LEU A 510 22.21 -5.18 -14.09
C LEU A 510 23.04 -5.38 -12.82
N LEU A 511 22.63 -4.80 -11.68
CA LEU A 511 23.31 -5.00 -10.40
C LEU A 511 22.95 -6.39 -9.86
N PRO A 512 23.94 -7.26 -9.57
CA PRO A 512 23.69 -8.63 -9.12
C PRO A 512 22.75 -8.70 -7.91
N GLU A 513 22.89 -7.75 -6.98
CA GLU A 513 22.09 -7.62 -5.75
C GLU A 513 20.58 -7.47 -5.97
N THR A 514 20.14 -7.11 -7.19
CA THR A 514 18.72 -6.91 -7.51
C THR A 514 18.05 -8.12 -8.17
N ALA A 515 18.84 -9.08 -8.64
CA ALA A 515 18.37 -10.21 -9.44
C ALA A 515 18.71 -11.59 -8.84
N ILE A 516 19.52 -11.64 -7.78
CA ILE A 516 19.85 -12.90 -7.10
C ILE A 516 18.76 -13.27 -6.08
N PRO A 517 18.27 -14.53 -6.07
CA PRO A 517 17.29 -15.01 -5.11
C PRO A 517 17.90 -15.28 -3.73
N GLU A 518 18.77 -14.37 -3.26
CA GLU A 518 19.51 -14.51 -2.00
C GLU A 518 19.05 -13.50 -0.95
N VAL A 519 18.90 -13.96 0.28
CA VAL A 519 18.56 -13.12 1.43
C VAL A 519 19.41 -13.50 2.64
N ALA A 520 19.65 -12.53 3.52
CA ALA A 520 20.15 -12.81 4.86
C ALA A 520 19.01 -13.42 5.70
N GLU A 521 19.22 -14.62 6.20
CA GLU A 521 18.27 -15.30 7.10
C GLU A 521 18.18 -14.55 8.44
N ALA A 522 16.94 -14.38 8.92
CA ALA A 522 16.61 -13.44 9.99
C ALA A 522 17.30 -13.72 11.33
N ARG A 523 17.68 -14.97 11.62
CA ARG A 523 18.27 -15.38 12.91
C ARG A 523 19.78 -15.47 12.86
N THR A 524 20.29 -16.08 11.80
CA THR A 524 21.70 -16.42 11.63
C THR A 524 22.46 -15.31 10.89
N GLY A 525 21.77 -14.50 10.09
CA GLY A 525 22.36 -13.53 9.18
C GLY A 525 23.11 -14.17 8.02
N LYS A 526 22.96 -15.48 7.82
CA LYS A 526 23.61 -16.22 6.73
C LYS A 526 22.78 -16.14 5.46
N THR A 527 23.48 -16.17 4.33
CA THR A 527 22.85 -16.15 3.02
C THR A 527 22.13 -17.47 2.78
N ILE A 528 20.87 -17.37 2.38
CA ILE A 528 20.02 -18.49 1.95
C ILE A 528 19.32 -18.14 0.64
N GLN A 529 18.90 -19.16 -0.09
CA GLN A 529 18.12 -19.04 -1.31
C GLN A 529 16.62 -18.90 -1.01
N VAL A 530 15.96 -18.05 -1.79
CA VAL A 530 14.51 -17.86 -1.82
C VAL A 530 13.91 -18.82 -2.84
N THR A 531 12.77 -19.42 -2.50
CA THR A 531 12.03 -20.30 -3.41
C THR A 531 10.92 -19.54 -4.13
N ASP A 532 10.57 -20.01 -5.32
CA ASP A 532 9.41 -19.51 -6.07
C ASP A 532 8.08 -19.82 -5.35
N TYR A 533 6.99 -19.27 -5.87
CA TYR A 533 5.63 -19.52 -5.42
C TYR A 533 5.12 -20.90 -5.85
N THR A 534 4.40 -21.58 -4.97
CA THR A 534 3.61 -22.76 -5.37
C THR A 534 2.42 -22.34 -6.24
N GLU A 535 1.82 -23.25 -7.01
CA GLU A 535 0.62 -22.95 -7.83
C GLU A 535 -0.52 -22.34 -6.99
N GLN A 536 -0.71 -22.83 -5.76
CA GLN A 536 -1.74 -22.32 -4.86
C GLN A 536 -1.40 -20.91 -4.34
N GLU A 537 -0.13 -20.64 -4.03
CA GLU A 537 0.33 -19.30 -3.63
C GLU A 537 0.21 -18.30 -4.77
N GLN A 538 0.57 -18.71 -6.00
CA GLN A 538 0.44 -17.88 -7.19
C GLN A 538 -1.03 -17.52 -7.45
N ARG A 539 -1.95 -18.49 -7.37
CA ARG A 539 -3.39 -18.21 -7.44
C ARG A 539 -3.85 -17.25 -6.33
N GLY A 540 -3.32 -17.42 -5.11
CA GLY A 540 -3.61 -16.53 -3.99
C GLY A 540 -3.17 -15.09 -4.24
N ARG A 541 -2.00 -14.93 -4.85
CA ARG A 541 -1.43 -13.64 -5.27
C ARG A 541 -2.27 -12.97 -6.35
N GLU A 542 -2.76 -13.73 -7.32
CA GLU A 542 -3.71 -13.23 -8.34
C GLU A 542 -5.01 -12.73 -7.70
N ILE A 543 -5.55 -13.43 -6.70
CA ILE A 543 -6.74 -13.00 -5.96
C ILE A 543 -6.46 -11.72 -5.15
N TYR A 544 -5.28 -11.63 -4.54
CA TYR A 544 -4.84 -10.43 -3.81
C TYR A 544 -4.77 -9.20 -4.73
N ILE A 545 -4.35 -9.37 -5.99
CA ILE A 545 -4.34 -8.33 -7.04
C ILE A 545 -5.77 -8.02 -7.52
N ARG A 546 -6.55 -9.06 -7.88
CA ARG A 546 -7.94 -8.98 -8.38
C ARG A 546 -8.84 -8.17 -7.44
N ASP A 547 -8.72 -8.42 -6.14
CA ASP A 547 -9.55 -7.78 -5.11
C ASP A 547 -8.90 -6.50 -4.55
N GLY A 548 -7.75 -6.08 -5.10
CA GLY A 548 -7.10 -4.79 -4.85
C GLY A 548 -6.59 -4.63 -3.42
N CYS A 549 -6.20 -5.73 -2.75
CA CYS A 549 -5.75 -5.72 -1.36
C CYS A 549 -4.51 -4.85 -1.14
N TRP A 550 -3.63 -4.81 -2.13
CA TRP A 550 -2.37 -4.07 -2.11
C TRP A 550 -2.53 -2.54 -2.10
N TYR A 551 -3.69 -2.00 -2.50
CA TYR A 551 -3.99 -0.57 -2.33
C TYR A 551 -4.14 -0.14 -0.88
N CYS A 552 -4.43 -1.10 0.01
CA CYS A 552 -4.54 -0.88 1.45
C CYS A 552 -3.30 -1.36 2.20
N HIS A 553 -2.73 -2.47 1.73
CA HIS A 553 -1.69 -3.25 2.38
C HIS A 553 -0.44 -3.29 1.51
N SER A 554 0.56 -2.48 1.85
CA SER A 554 1.88 -2.61 1.22
C SER A 554 2.54 -3.93 1.59
N GLN A 555 3.55 -4.28 0.82
CA GLN A 555 4.44 -5.40 1.11
C GLN A 555 5.90 -4.95 1.09
N TYR A 556 6.24 -3.91 1.86
CA TYR A 556 7.65 -3.63 2.11
C TYR A 556 7.87 -2.84 3.41
N ILE A 557 8.76 -3.32 4.28
CA ILE A 557 9.05 -2.69 5.57
C ILE A 557 10.24 -1.77 5.43
N ARG A 558 10.08 -0.51 5.86
CA ARG A 558 11.15 0.50 5.82
C ARG A 558 12.04 0.43 7.06
N PRO A 559 13.33 0.80 6.95
CA PRO A 559 14.21 1.02 8.10
C PRO A 559 13.96 2.36 8.82
N VAL A 560 12.69 2.81 8.98
CA VAL A 560 12.33 4.12 9.57
C VAL A 560 11.06 4.02 10.43
N THR A 561 10.78 5.06 11.23
CA THR A 561 9.47 5.28 11.89
C THR A 561 8.97 4.09 12.73
N GLY A 562 9.89 3.40 13.42
CA GLY A 562 9.58 2.24 14.26
C GLY A 562 8.94 1.06 13.49
N GLU A 563 9.00 1.04 12.16
CA GLU A 563 8.37 -0.02 11.36
C GLU A 563 8.98 -1.39 11.66
N THR A 564 10.28 -1.43 11.96
CA THR A 564 10.94 -2.68 12.35
C THR A 564 10.37 -3.25 13.63
N GLN A 565 10.01 -2.43 14.61
CA GLN A 565 9.32 -2.85 15.84
C GLN A 565 7.85 -3.22 15.60
N ARG A 566 7.21 -2.57 14.63
CA ARG A 566 5.79 -2.79 14.34
C ARG A 566 5.56 -4.04 13.49
N TRP A 567 6.38 -4.29 12.48
CA TRP A 567 6.10 -5.29 11.45
C TRP A 567 7.12 -6.42 11.39
N GLY A 568 8.38 -6.19 11.75
CA GLY A 568 9.43 -7.20 11.67
C GLY A 568 10.69 -6.71 10.97
N PRO A 569 11.60 -7.63 10.61
CA PRO A 569 12.83 -7.28 9.90
C PRO A 569 12.57 -6.52 8.60
N VAL A 570 13.47 -5.58 8.29
CA VAL A 570 13.47 -4.76 7.07
C VAL A 570 13.42 -5.66 5.83
N SER A 571 12.72 -5.19 4.79
CA SER A 571 12.64 -5.91 3.52
C SER A 571 13.99 -5.94 2.79
N GLN A 572 14.27 -7.06 2.12
CA GLN A 572 15.49 -7.29 1.34
C GLN A 572 15.16 -7.47 -0.15
N ALA A 573 16.06 -7.12 -1.04
CA ALA A 573 15.81 -7.16 -2.48
C ALA A 573 15.51 -8.58 -3.01
N GLY A 574 16.25 -9.59 -2.51
CA GLY A 574 16.08 -10.99 -2.91
C GLY A 574 14.70 -11.59 -2.59
N GLU A 575 13.91 -10.96 -1.71
CA GLU A 575 12.56 -11.43 -1.38
C GLU A 575 11.58 -11.29 -2.55
N TYR A 576 11.86 -10.36 -3.47
CA TYR A 576 10.95 -9.97 -4.55
C TYR A 576 11.34 -10.60 -5.89
N VAL A 577 12.38 -11.44 -5.97
CA VAL A 577 12.91 -11.94 -7.26
C VAL A 577 11.84 -12.66 -8.11
N PHE A 578 10.85 -13.26 -7.47
CA PHE A 578 9.72 -13.94 -8.13
C PHE A 578 8.46 -13.06 -8.26
N ASP A 579 8.52 -11.79 -7.86
CA ASP A 579 7.39 -10.88 -7.96
C ASP A 579 7.32 -10.19 -9.33
N GLN A 580 6.21 -10.42 -10.02
CA GLN A 580 5.77 -9.64 -11.17
C GLN A 580 4.23 -9.57 -11.17
N PRO A 581 3.59 -8.40 -11.00
CA PRO A 581 4.20 -7.10 -10.64
C PRO A 581 4.69 -7.07 -9.19
N HIS A 582 5.61 -6.18 -8.82
CA HIS A 582 5.84 -5.87 -7.40
C HIS A 582 4.58 -5.29 -6.72
N LEU A 583 4.40 -5.48 -5.40
CA LEU A 583 3.21 -5.02 -4.65
C LEU A 583 3.54 -4.03 -3.51
N LEU A 584 4.51 -3.13 -3.76
CA LEU A 584 5.01 -2.18 -2.75
C LEU A 584 3.96 -1.12 -2.34
N SER A 585 3.07 -0.72 -3.27
CA SER A 585 2.04 0.32 -3.08
C SER A 585 2.60 1.71 -2.74
N THR A 586 1.74 2.74 -2.74
CA THR A 586 2.07 4.14 -2.40
C THR A 586 1.30 4.67 -1.18
N ARG A 587 0.34 3.90 -0.63
CA ARG A 587 -0.45 4.25 0.56
C ARG A 587 -0.74 3.03 1.45
N ARG A 588 -0.85 3.25 2.77
CA ARG A 588 -1.30 2.31 3.79
C ARG A 588 -2.51 2.84 4.52
N ILE A 589 -3.59 2.10 4.41
CA ILE A 589 -4.78 2.23 5.27
C ILE A 589 -5.11 0.92 5.99
N GLY A 590 -4.44 -0.16 5.59
CA GLY A 590 -4.28 -1.39 6.36
C GLY A 590 -2.80 -1.57 6.79
N PRO A 591 -2.54 -2.51 7.72
CA PRO A 591 -1.18 -2.87 8.13
C PRO A 591 -0.34 -3.38 6.94
N ASP A 592 0.98 -3.23 7.02
CA ASP A 592 1.89 -3.90 6.09
C ASP A 592 1.82 -5.42 6.28
N LEU A 593 1.82 -6.18 5.17
CA LEU A 593 1.63 -7.64 5.18
C LEU A 593 2.89 -8.44 4.85
N THR A 594 4.05 -7.80 4.64
CA THR A 594 5.32 -8.49 4.28
C THR A 594 5.75 -9.54 5.31
N ARG A 595 5.24 -9.44 6.55
CA ARG A 595 5.54 -10.32 7.70
C ARG A 595 4.25 -10.79 8.38
N VAL A 596 3.22 -11.10 7.59
CA VAL A 596 1.95 -11.62 8.13
C VAL A 596 1.94 -13.14 8.27
N GLY A 597 2.73 -13.86 7.47
CA GLY A 597 2.79 -15.31 7.53
C GLY A 597 3.21 -15.79 8.91
N ARG A 598 2.50 -16.81 9.41
CA ARG A 598 2.63 -17.37 10.78
C ARG A 598 2.29 -16.39 11.91
N ARG A 599 1.86 -15.16 11.60
CA ARG A 599 1.41 -14.20 12.62
C ARG A 599 0.03 -14.55 13.17
N TYR A 600 -0.82 -15.00 12.27
CA TYR A 600 -2.16 -15.49 12.49
C TYR A 600 -2.27 -16.87 11.84
N ASP A 601 -3.10 -17.74 12.39
CA ASP A 601 -3.42 -19.00 11.73
C ASP A 601 -4.44 -18.81 10.59
N ASP A 602 -4.66 -19.89 9.83
CA ASP A 602 -5.58 -19.88 8.70
C ASP A 602 -7.03 -19.58 9.13
N THR A 603 -7.39 -19.99 10.34
CA THR A 603 -8.75 -19.78 10.87
C THR A 603 -9.03 -18.32 11.23
N TRP A 604 -8.02 -17.59 11.69
CA TRP A 604 -8.10 -16.15 11.88
C TRP A 604 -8.30 -15.44 10.55
N HIS A 605 -7.56 -15.83 9.51
CA HIS A 605 -7.75 -15.28 8.16
C HIS A 605 -9.16 -15.59 7.65
N ALA A 606 -9.66 -16.81 7.87
CA ALA A 606 -11.02 -17.20 7.54
C ALA A 606 -12.09 -16.43 8.35
N ALA A 607 -11.85 -16.07 9.61
CA ALA A 607 -12.76 -15.19 10.34
C ALA A 607 -12.69 -13.76 9.79
N HIS A 608 -11.48 -13.28 9.50
CA HIS A 608 -11.20 -11.91 9.09
C HIS A 608 -11.78 -11.58 7.71
N TYR A 609 -11.72 -12.46 6.71
CA TYR A 609 -12.34 -12.16 5.41
C TYR A 609 -13.87 -12.24 5.45
N TRP A 610 -14.43 -13.08 6.34
CA TRP A 610 -15.87 -13.20 6.51
C TRP A 610 -16.46 -11.94 7.16
N ASP A 611 -15.89 -11.51 8.28
CA ASP A 611 -16.21 -10.23 8.90
C ASP A 611 -14.97 -9.67 9.61
N PRO A 612 -14.28 -8.69 9.00
CA PRO A 612 -13.07 -8.12 9.58
C PRO A 612 -13.29 -7.52 10.97
N ARG A 613 -14.51 -7.03 11.24
CA ARG A 613 -14.88 -6.42 12.54
C ARG A 613 -15.15 -7.45 13.63
N ALA A 614 -15.37 -8.71 13.27
CA ALA A 614 -15.50 -9.80 14.25
C ALA A 614 -14.17 -10.14 14.92
N VAL A 615 -13.03 -9.91 14.25
CA VAL A 615 -11.68 -10.12 14.82
C VAL A 615 -10.97 -8.82 15.19
N VAL A 616 -11.22 -7.74 14.45
CA VAL A 616 -10.65 -6.40 14.70
C VAL A 616 -11.80 -5.39 14.65
N PRO A 617 -12.49 -5.11 15.77
CA PRO A 617 -13.68 -4.26 15.83
C PRO A 617 -13.52 -2.89 15.13
N ASP A 618 -12.33 -2.31 15.21
CA ASP A 618 -12.01 -1.00 14.62
C ASP A 618 -11.70 -1.03 13.11
N SER A 619 -11.66 -2.21 12.49
CA SER A 619 -11.23 -2.41 11.10
C SER A 619 -12.07 -1.64 10.09
N ILE A 620 -11.39 -1.02 9.12
CA ILE A 620 -11.99 -0.37 7.95
C ILE A 620 -11.97 -1.27 6.69
N MET A 621 -11.57 -2.53 6.84
CA MET A 621 -11.57 -3.49 5.74
C MET A 621 -13.01 -3.89 5.38
N PRO A 622 -13.36 -4.01 4.08
CA PRO A 622 -14.63 -4.57 3.65
C PRO A 622 -14.69 -6.09 3.90
N ARG A 623 -15.88 -6.68 3.81
CA ARG A 623 -16.07 -8.14 3.86
C ARG A 623 -15.79 -8.75 2.49
N PHE A 624 -15.47 -10.04 2.45
CA PHE A 624 -15.19 -10.80 1.22
C PHE A 624 -16.03 -12.09 1.15
N PRO A 625 -17.38 -12.02 1.17
CA PRO A 625 -18.25 -13.19 1.19
C PRO A 625 -18.08 -14.12 -0.02
N TRP A 626 -17.61 -13.63 -1.18
CA TRP A 626 -17.34 -14.44 -2.37
C TRP A 626 -16.12 -15.37 -2.24
N LEU A 627 -15.33 -15.26 -1.17
CA LEU A 627 -14.26 -16.22 -0.85
C LEU A 627 -14.77 -17.45 -0.10
N TYR A 628 -16.08 -17.55 0.12
CA TYR A 628 -16.72 -18.61 0.89
C TYR A 628 -17.73 -19.38 0.04
N LYS A 629 -18.04 -20.57 0.53
CA LYS A 629 -19.20 -21.37 0.16
C LYS A 629 -19.95 -21.74 1.44
N GLN A 630 -21.28 -21.73 1.37
CA GLN A 630 -22.11 -22.22 2.46
C GLN A 630 -22.35 -23.72 2.25
N GLU A 631 -21.99 -24.54 3.24
CA GLU A 631 -22.26 -25.98 3.24
C GLU A 631 -23.06 -26.33 4.50
N GLY A 632 -24.35 -26.64 4.31
CA GLY A 632 -25.27 -26.93 5.41
C GLY A 632 -25.49 -25.75 6.37
N ASP A 633 -25.83 -26.07 7.63
CA ASP A 633 -26.17 -25.11 8.68
C ASP A 633 -24.95 -24.60 9.49
N GLY A 634 -23.73 -25.00 9.10
CA GLY A 634 -22.49 -24.64 9.79
C GLY A 634 -21.92 -23.26 9.39
N ALA A 635 -20.77 -22.91 9.97
CA ALA A 635 -20.03 -21.70 9.58
C ALA A 635 -19.61 -21.79 8.10
N PRO A 636 -19.67 -20.68 7.33
CA PRO A 636 -19.21 -20.64 5.94
C PRO A 636 -17.77 -21.12 5.81
N GLN A 637 -17.46 -21.91 4.79
CA GLN A 637 -16.09 -22.40 4.57
C GLN A 637 -15.42 -21.68 3.42
N LEU A 638 -14.11 -21.47 3.50
CA LEU A 638 -13.32 -20.92 2.40
C LEU A 638 -13.46 -21.82 1.16
N ASN A 639 -13.78 -21.20 0.03
CA ASN A 639 -13.72 -21.86 -1.27
C ASN A 639 -12.25 -21.95 -1.75
N ALA A 640 -12.03 -22.43 -2.98
CA ALA A 640 -10.68 -22.59 -3.53
C ALA A 640 -9.90 -21.25 -3.57
N ASP A 641 -10.59 -20.14 -3.88
CA ASP A 641 -9.96 -18.82 -3.91
C ASP A 641 -9.59 -18.35 -2.49
N GLY A 642 -10.50 -18.51 -1.53
CA GLY A 642 -10.24 -18.19 -0.13
C GLY A 642 -9.02 -18.94 0.42
N LYS A 643 -8.92 -20.25 0.14
CA LYS A 643 -7.77 -21.07 0.56
C LYS A 643 -6.47 -20.67 -0.15
N ALA A 644 -6.52 -20.31 -1.42
CA ALA A 644 -5.36 -19.84 -2.17
C ALA A 644 -4.85 -18.51 -1.60
N LEU A 645 -5.75 -17.57 -1.30
CA LEU A 645 -5.39 -16.28 -0.69
C LEU A 645 -4.71 -16.46 0.68
N VAL A 646 -5.23 -17.36 1.52
CA VAL A 646 -4.58 -17.69 2.80
C VAL A 646 -3.18 -18.26 2.57
N ALA A 647 -3.00 -19.20 1.64
CA ALA A 647 -1.68 -19.76 1.33
C ALA A 647 -0.68 -18.67 0.93
N TYR A 648 -1.09 -17.74 0.06
CA TYR A 648 -0.26 -16.59 -0.30
C TYR A 648 0.08 -15.69 0.90
N LEU A 649 -0.87 -15.38 1.78
CA LEU A 649 -0.55 -14.58 2.97
C LEU A 649 0.36 -15.32 3.95
N GLN A 650 0.18 -16.64 4.12
CA GLN A 650 1.06 -17.45 4.96
C GLN A 650 2.49 -17.52 4.40
N ARG A 651 2.63 -17.38 3.08
CA ARG A 651 3.91 -17.34 2.38
C ARG A 651 4.71 -16.06 2.69
N LEU A 652 4.05 -14.92 2.92
CA LEU A 652 4.71 -13.63 3.13
C LEU A 652 5.57 -13.60 4.41
N GLY A 653 6.87 -13.35 4.23
CA GLY A 653 7.86 -13.25 5.31
C GLY A 653 8.51 -14.56 5.71
N THR A 654 8.04 -15.71 5.24
CA THR A 654 8.64 -17.03 5.57
C THR A 654 9.89 -17.35 4.74
N ASN A 655 10.18 -16.55 3.72
CA ASN A 655 11.38 -16.68 2.87
C ASN A 655 12.68 -16.41 3.61
N ILE A 656 12.65 -15.47 4.55
CA ILE A 656 13.84 -15.02 5.28
C ILE A 656 14.11 -15.88 6.53
N GLY A 657 13.52 -17.07 6.62
CA GLY A 657 13.63 -17.96 7.78
C GLY A 657 12.61 -17.65 8.87
N ASP A 658 12.92 -18.03 10.11
CA ASP A 658 11.99 -17.99 11.24
C ASP A 658 12.06 -16.65 12.00
N TRP A 659 11.75 -15.57 11.29
CA TRP A 659 11.86 -14.19 11.81
C TRP A 659 11.02 -13.95 13.07
N ARG A 660 9.95 -14.73 13.29
CA ARG A 660 9.04 -14.57 14.42
C ARG A 660 9.71 -14.85 15.76
N GLU A 661 10.64 -15.80 15.82
CA GLU A 661 11.39 -16.13 17.04
C GLU A 661 12.39 -15.04 17.43
N THR A 662 12.83 -14.20 16.48
CA THR A 662 13.71 -13.05 16.75
C THR A 662 12.99 -11.75 17.00
N PHE A 663 11.76 -11.62 16.50
CA PHE A 663 11.03 -10.36 16.46
C PHE A 663 10.35 -10.02 17.79
N MET A 664 10.02 -11.03 18.57
CA MET A 664 9.58 -10.86 19.95
C MET A 664 10.69 -11.37 20.84
N PRO A 665 11.11 -10.62 21.87
CA PRO A 665 11.91 -11.26 22.89
C PRO A 665 11.01 -12.36 23.49
N THR A 666 11.40 -13.61 23.31
CA THR A 666 10.83 -14.73 24.07
C THR A 666 11.10 -14.55 25.56
N ARG A 667 12.05 -13.67 25.90
CA ARG A 667 12.46 -13.32 27.25
C ARG A 667 11.77 -12.05 27.71
N LEU A 668 11.20 -12.10 28.90
CA LEU A 668 10.50 -10.97 29.49
C LEU A 668 11.43 -10.27 30.47
N ASN A 669 11.36 -8.94 30.52
CA ASN A 669 11.86 -8.22 31.68
C ASN A 669 10.78 -8.29 32.77
N ALA A 670 10.86 -9.31 33.60
CA ALA A 670 10.13 -9.43 34.86
C ALA A 670 10.51 -8.23 35.74
N GLY A 671 9.61 -7.25 35.84
CA GLY A 671 9.88 -6.00 36.57
C GLY A 671 8.82 -4.91 36.39
N ALA A 672 7.96 -5.02 35.37
CA ALA A 672 6.89 -4.05 35.12
C ALA A 672 5.53 -4.45 35.75
N ALA A 673 5.41 -5.63 36.36
CA ALA A 673 4.19 -6.04 37.06
C ALA A 673 4.11 -5.34 38.43
N VAL A 674 3.47 -4.17 38.47
CA VAL A 674 3.19 -3.46 39.73
C VAL A 674 2.01 -4.15 40.43
N ARG A 675 2.15 -4.43 41.73
CA ARG A 675 0.99 -4.76 42.59
C ARG A 675 0.23 -3.46 42.89
N LEU A 676 -0.93 -3.28 42.28
CA LEU A 676 -1.80 -2.12 42.52
C LEU A 676 -2.84 -2.49 43.59
N GLN A 677 -3.17 -1.54 44.49
CA GLN A 677 -4.12 -1.75 45.60
C GLN A 677 -5.15 -0.60 45.66
N GLY A 678 -6.40 -0.91 46.01
CA GLY A 678 -7.42 0.10 46.33
C GLY A 678 -8.02 0.80 45.11
N GLU A 679 -8.22 2.12 45.19
CA GLU A 679 -8.91 2.96 44.17
C GLU A 679 -8.26 2.88 42.76
N GLU A 680 -6.95 2.65 42.68
CA GLU A 680 -6.22 2.47 41.41
C GLU A 680 -6.70 1.21 40.66
N GLN A 681 -7.11 0.16 41.36
CA GLN A 681 -7.60 -1.08 40.76
C GLN A 681 -8.97 -0.88 40.09
N GLU A 682 -9.87 -0.11 40.70
CA GLU A 682 -11.21 0.15 40.16
C GLU A 682 -11.15 1.00 38.88
N GLN A 683 -10.29 2.02 38.85
CA GLN A 683 -10.03 2.82 37.66
C GLN A 683 -9.43 1.99 36.52
N LEU A 684 -8.54 1.04 36.84
CA LEU A 684 -7.96 0.13 35.86
C LEU A 684 -8.94 -0.90 35.31
N VAL A 685 -9.90 -1.37 36.09
CA VAL A 685 -10.94 -2.28 35.58
C VAL A 685 -11.78 -1.58 34.50
N GLY A 686 -12.09 -0.29 34.69
CA GLY A 686 -12.77 0.52 33.67
C GLY A 686 -11.97 0.62 32.36
N LEU A 687 -10.70 0.99 32.43
CA LEU A 687 -9.81 1.00 31.26
C LEU A 687 -9.67 -0.40 30.64
N GLY A 688 -9.57 -1.43 31.47
CA GLY A 688 -9.46 -2.82 31.05
C GLY A 688 -10.68 -3.31 30.28
N GLN A 689 -11.87 -2.87 30.68
CA GLN A 689 -13.12 -3.13 29.96
C GLN A 689 -13.11 -2.50 28.57
N GLU A 690 -12.61 -1.27 28.43
CA GLU A 690 -12.48 -0.61 27.11
C GLU A 690 -11.48 -1.34 26.21
N VAL A 691 -10.32 -1.72 26.74
CA VAL A 691 -9.31 -2.51 26.02
C VAL A 691 -9.90 -3.86 25.60
N TYR A 692 -10.60 -4.56 26.50
CA TYR A 692 -11.25 -5.83 26.20
C TYR A 692 -12.29 -5.69 25.09
N ALA A 693 -13.16 -4.68 25.16
CA ALA A 693 -14.18 -4.40 24.17
C ALA A 693 -13.61 -4.07 22.78
N ARG A 694 -12.43 -3.44 22.71
CA ARG A 694 -11.80 -3.10 21.44
C ARG A 694 -10.91 -4.20 20.86
N ARG A 695 -10.34 -5.08 21.70
CA ARG A 695 -9.27 -6.01 21.30
C ARG A 695 -9.56 -7.49 21.50
N CYS A 696 -10.33 -7.85 22.53
CA CYS A 696 -10.49 -9.25 22.97
C CYS A 696 -11.89 -9.80 22.69
N ILE A 697 -12.92 -8.96 22.75
CA ILE A 697 -14.34 -9.34 22.68
C ILE A 697 -14.70 -10.12 21.40
N GLY A 698 -14.05 -9.81 20.28
CA GLY A 698 -14.34 -10.42 18.99
C GLY A 698 -14.13 -11.94 18.98
N CYS A 699 -13.13 -12.41 19.72
CA CYS A 699 -12.85 -13.83 19.89
C CYS A 699 -13.43 -14.39 21.19
N HIS A 700 -13.29 -13.68 22.32
CA HIS A 700 -13.65 -14.20 23.64
C HIS A 700 -15.10 -13.93 24.08
N GLY A 701 -15.85 -13.11 23.35
CA GLY A 701 -17.25 -12.79 23.66
C GLY A 701 -17.41 -11.75 24.76
N ALA A 702 -18.59 -11.11 24.83
CA ALA A 702 -18.88 -10.08 25.83
C ALA A 702 -18.90 -10.63 27.27
N LYS A 703 -19.20 -11.93 27.42
CA LYS A 703 -19.25 -12.63 28.70
C LYS A 703 -17.92 -13.29 29.09
N GLY A 704 -16.89 -13.20 28.24
CA GLY A 704 -15.64 -13.91 28.45
C GLY A 704 -15.75 -15.42 28.35
N ASP A 705 -16.82 -15.95 27.75
CA ASP A 705 -17.14 -17.39 27.65
C ASP A 705 -16.46 -18.09 26.46
N GLY A 706 -15.65 -17.37 25.69
CA GLY A 706 -14.99 -17.90 24.49
C GLY A 706 -15.88 -17.94 23.25
N GLN A 707 -17.13 -17.45 23.34
CA GLN A 707 -18.14 -17.54 22.28
C GLN A 707 -18.31 -16.21 21.52
N GLY A 708 -17.19 -15.54 21.21
CA GLY A 708 -17.20 -14.33 20.38
C GLY A 708 -17.68 -14.59 18.95
N PRO A 709 -18.06 -13.53 18.21
CA PRO A 709 -18.56 -13.67 16.83
C PRO A 709 -17.60 -14.39 15.87
N ALA A 710 -16.28 -14.29 16.12
CA ALA A 710 -15.27 -15.01 15.34
C ALA A 710 -15.10 -16.48 15.75
N ALA A 711 -15.48 -16.88 16.97
CA ALA A 711 -15.16 -18.18 17.56
C ALA A 711 -15.67 -19.40 16.76
N GLN A 712 -16.72 -19.22 15.96
CA GLN A 712 -17.23 -20.25 15.06
C GLN A 712 -16.21 -20.71 14.01
N PHE A 713 -15.26 -19.85 13.63
CA PHE A 713 -14.21 -20.17 12.66
C PHE A 713 -12.94 -20.70 13.32
N LEU A 714 -12.68 -20.32 14.57
CA LEU A 714 -11.36 -20.45 15.19
C LEU A 714 -11.09 -21.86 15.70
N GLU A 715 -9.89 -22.36 15.41
CA GLU A 715 -9.36 -23.59 15.96
C GLU A 715 -7.89 -23.40 16.36
N PRO A 716 -7.50 -23.61 17.63
CA PRO A 716 -8.34 -24.05 18.76
C PRO A 716 -9.33 -22.96 19.22
N LYS A 717 -10.39 -23.37 19.92
CA LYS A 717 -11.40 -22.45 20.45
C LYS A 717 -10.81 -21.41 21.42
N PRO A 718 -11.33 -20.16 21.41
CA PRO A 718 -10.93 -19.13 22.37
C PRO A 718 -11.16 -19.57 23.80
N ARG A 719 -10.34 -19.02 24.72
CA ARG A 719 -10.43 -19.38 26.13
C ARG A 719 -11.70 -18.82 26.75
N ASP A 720 -12.48 -19.70 27.38
CA ASP A 720 -13.49 -19.38 28.40
C ASP A 720 -12.80 -18.96 29.70
N PHE A 721 -12.92 -17.67 30.04
CA PHE A 721 -12.37 -17.06 31.25
C PHE A 721 -13.25 -17.29 32.48
N THR A 722 -14.52 -17.64 32.31
CA THR A 722 -15.45 -17.84 33.44
C THR A 722 -15.06 -19.04 34.29
N ALA A 723 -14.45 -20.06 33.66
CA ALA A 723 -13.88 -21.23 34.34
C ALA A 723 -12.61 -20.93 35.17
N GLY A 724 -11.94 -19.80 34.93
CA GLY A 724 -10.68 -19.44 35.61
C GLY A 724 -9.54 -20.43 35.38
N LYS A 725 -9.57 -21.22 34.29
CA LYS A 725 -8.54 -22.21 33.94
C LYS A 725 -7.67 -21.69 32.80
N PHE A 726 -6.36 -21.65 32.97
CA PHE A 726 -5.41 -21.11 31.99
C PHE A 726 -4.32 -22.12 31.63
N LYS A 727 -3.90 -22.12 30.36
CA LYS A 727 -2.95 -23.12 29.83
C LYS A 727 -1.55 -22.96 30.40
N PHE A 728 -0.99 -21.76 30.33
CA PHE A 728 0.39 -21.46 30.70
C PHE A 728 0.43 -20.62 31.97
N ARG A 729 1.28 -21.02 32.91
CA ARG A 729 1.43 -20.39 34.22
C ARG A 729 2.71 -20.85 34.92
N SER A 730 3.21 -19.98 35.78
CA SER A 730 4.39 -20.25 36.61
C SER A 730 4.03 -20.80 37.97
N THR A 731 2.76 -20.71 38.38
CA THR A 731 2.31 -20.99 39.75
C THR A 731 2.30 -22.48 40.08
N ARG A 732 2.69 -22.81 41.32
CA ARG A 732 2.64 -24.19 41.86
C ARG A 732 1.19 -24.64 42.09
N GLY A 733 0.96 -25.94 42.29
CA GLY A 733 -0.35 -26.48 42.67
C GLY A 733 -1.13 -27.21 41.58
N GLY A 734 -0.44 -27.67 40.53
CA GLY A 734 -1.01 -28.54 39.49
C GLY A 734 -1.63 -27.79 38.31
N PRO A 735 -2.22 -28.53 37.33
CA PRO A 735 -2.66 -28.01 36.02
C PRO A 735 -3.74 -26.92 36.11
N ASN A 736 -4.43 -26.79 37.25
CA ASN A 736 -5.55 -25.89 37.44
C ASN A 736 -5.30 -24.75 38.44
N SER A 737 -4.06 -24.54 38.89
CA SER A 737 -3.71 -23.38 39.71
C SER A 737 -3.99 -22.06 38.97
N LEU A 738 -4.36 -21.01 39.70
CA LEU A 738 -4.54 -19.68 39.12
C LEU A 738 -3.19 -19.13 38.62
N PRO A 739 -3.14 -18.52 37.43
CA PRO A 739 -1.92 -17.85 36.95
C PRO A 739 -1.61 -16.59 37.75
N SER A 740 -0.35 -16.17 37.72
CA SER A 740 0.04 -14.84 38.20
C SER A 740 -0.36 -13.75 37.19
N ASP A 741 -0.38 -12.49 37.62
CA ASP A 741 -0.58 -11.35 36.71
C ASP A 741 0.54 -11.27 35.67
N GLU A 742 1.74 -11.71 36.03
CA GLU A 742 2.86 -11.84 35.10
C GLU A 742 2.54 -12.87 34.01
N ASP A 743 2.10 -14.08 34.35
CA ASP A 743 1.76 -15.12 33.36
C ASP A 743 0.72 -14.64 32.34
N LEU A 744 -0.29 -13.89 32.80
CA LEU A 744 -1.31 -13.29 31.94
C LEU A 744 -0.73 -12.15 31.08
N PHE A 745 0.14 -11.32 31.65
CA PHE A 745 0.84 -10.27 30.94
C PHE A 745 1.70 -10.83 29.81
N VAL A 746 2.44 -11.91 30.08
CA VAL A 746 3.22 -12.64 29.07
C VAL A 746 2.30 -13.13 27.96
N THR A 747 1.26 -13.87 28.31
CA THR A 747 0.34 -14.48 27.35
C THR A 747 -0.31 -13.44 26.44
N ILE A 748 -0.73 -12.29 26.97
CA ILE A 748 -1.32 -11.20 26.20
C ILE A 748 -0.29 -10.51 25.31
N SER A 749 0.90 -10.23 25.86
CA SER A 749 1.98 -9.54 25.12
C SER A 749 2.47 -10.36 23.94
N HIS A 750 2.63 -11.65 24.16
CA HIS A 750 3.17 -12.63 23.23
C HIS A 750 2.10 -13.21 22.27
N GLY A 751 0.84 -13.24 22.71
CA GLY A 751 -0.19 -14.04 22.06
C GLY A 751 0.11 -15.54 22.18
N LEU A 752 -0.66 -16.36 21.45
CA LEU A 752 -0.43 -17.80 21.38
C LEU A 752 -0.10 -18.19 19.94
N TRP A 753 1.11 -18.69 19.72
CA TRP A 753 1.61 -18.97 18.38
C TRP A 753 0.91 -20.17 17.73
N GLY A 754 0.67 -20.11 16.42
CA GLY A 754 -0.07 -21.15 15.71
C GLY A 754 -1.51 -21.29 16.19
N THR A 755 -2.10 -20.19 16.67
CA THR A 755 -3.54 -20.02 16.92
C THR A 755 -3.96 -18.64 16.41
N ALA A 756 -5.26 -18.36 16.48
CA ALA A 756 -5.83 -17.07 16.14
C ALA A 756 -5.53 -15.93 17.14
N MET A 757 -4.86 -16.18 18.27
CA MET A 757 -4.59 -15.15 19.30
C MET A 757 -3.33 -14.34 18.97
N PRO A 758 -3.46 -13.06 18.54
CA PRO A 758 -2.30 -12.26 18.18
C PRO A 758 -1.52 -11.74 19.39
N PRO A 759 -0.27 -11.29 19.16
CA PRO A 759 0.50 -10.58 20.17
C PRO A 759 0.00 -9.13 20.36
N TRP A 760 -0.12 -8.68 21.61
CA TRP A 760 -0.58 -7.34 21.99
C TRP A 760 0.50 -6.42 22.57
N TYR A 761 1.78 -6.74 22.42
CA TYR A 761 2.91 -5.90 22.85
C TYR A 761 2.90 -4.42 22.36
N LYS A 762 2.11 -4.09 21.33
CA LYS A 762 2.01 -2.75 20.74
C LYS A 762 1.10 -1.79 21.50
N ILE A 763 0.27 -2.29 22.40
CA ILE A 763 -0.53 -1.45 23.30
C ILE A 763 0.28 -1.20 24.58
N SER A 764 -0.05 -0.16 25.33
CA SER A 764 0.76 0.27 26.46
C SER A 764 0.86 -0.83 27.54
N VAL A 765 1.87 -0.71 28.41
CA VAL A 765 1.97 -1.61 29.58
C VAL A 765 0.73 -1.45 30.46
N ASP A 766 0.28 -0.21 30.69
CA ASP A 766 -0.90 0.10 31.50
C ASP A 766 -2.17 -0.51 30.91
N GLU A 767 -2.38 -0.43 29.59
CA GLU A 767 -3.53 -1.05 28.92
C GLU A 767 -3.52 -2.58 29.06
N ARG A 768 -2.34 -3.21 28.99
CA ARG A 768 -2.19 -4.66 29.20
C ARG A 768 -2.47 -5.05 30.65
N LEU A 769 -1.99 -4.27 31.62
CA LEU A 769 -2.27 -4.51 33.04
C LEU A 769 -3.75 -4.29 33.36
N ALA A 770 -4.35 -3.24 32.82
CA ALA A 770 -5.77 -2.92 32.98
C ALA A 770 -6.67 -4.07 32.48
N VAL A 771 -6.42 -4.58 31.26
CA VAL A 771 -7.22 -5.68 30.73
C VAL A 771 -7.06 -6.95 31.56
N ILE A 772 -5.89 -7.22 32.16
CA ILE A 772 -5.70 -8.34 33.08
C ILE A 772 -6.61 -8.23 34.30
N GLN A 773 -6.68 -7.04 34.91
CA GLN A 773 -7.58 -6.83 36.06
C GLN A 773 -9.05 -7.03 35.66
N TYR A 774 -9.44 -6.58 34.47
CA TYR A 774 -10.79 -6.84 33.94
C TYR A 774 -11.04 -8.34 33.68
N LEU A 775 -10.07 -9.08 33.12
CA LEU A 775 -10.20 -10.52 32.87
C LEU A 775 -10.49 -11.32 34.15
N LYS A 776 -9.91 -10.91 35.28
CA LYS A 776 -10.11 -11.56 36.58
C LYS A 776 -11.54 -11.41 37.10
N THR A 777 -12.30 -10.44 36.59
CA THR A 777 -13.71 -10.23 36.99
C THR A 777 -14.66 -11.30 36.45
N PHE A 778 -14.26 -12.07 35.42
CA PHE A 778 -15.12 -13.10 34.82
C PHE A 778 -15.27 -14.38 35.67
N SER A 779 -14.44 -14.60 36.69
CA SER A 779 -14.46 -15.82 37.50
C SER A 779 -14.34 -15.52 39.00
N GLU A 780 -15.23 -16.12 39.79
CA GLU A 780 -15.22 -15.98 41.26
C GLU A 780 -13.98 -16.61 41.91
N ARG A 781 -13.27 -17.50 41.20
CA ARG A 781 -12.04 -18.15 41.70
C ARG A 781 -10.99 -17.13 42.16
N TRP A 782 -10.91 -15.98 41.47
CA TRP A 782 -9.97 -14.91 41.83
C TRP A 782 -10.25 -14.25 43.18
N GLN A 783 -11.46 -14.41 43.72
CA GLN A 783 -11.85 -13.93 45.05
C GLN A 783 -11.75 -15.04 46.11
N GLN A 784 -11.90 -16.31 45.69
CA GLN A 784 -12.00 -17.47 46.58
C GLN A 784 -10.66 -18.19 46.80
N GLU A 785 -9.75 -18.11 45.84
CA GLU A 785 -8.46 -18.81 45.86
C GLU A 785 -7.28 -17.83 45.92
N THR A 786 -6.18 -18.27 46.55
CA THR A 786 -4.93 -17.52 46.57
C THR A 786 -4.03 -17.95 45.42
N VAL A 787 -3.43 -16.99 44.72
CA VAL A 787 -2.41 -17.26 43.69
C VAL A 787 -1.16 -17.86 44.36
N ASN A 788 -0.82 -19.09 44.00
CA ASN A 788 0.35 -19.79 44.56
C ASN A 788 1.67 -19.15 44.09
N PRO A 789 2.75 -19.29 44.88
CA PRO A 789 4.08 -18.88 44.43
C PRO A 789 4.51 -19.60 43.15
N SER A 790 5.33 -18.92 42.33
CA SER A 790 5.90 -19.49 41.11
C SER A 790 6.86 -20.65 41.39
N VAL A 791 7.03 -21.54 40.41
CA VAL A 791 8.09 -22.55 40.42
C VAL A 791 9.45 -21.88 40.38
N ASP A 792 10.43 -22.48 41.05
CA ASP A 792 11.80 -21.99 41.01
C ASP A 792 12.48 -22.52 39.75
N ILE A 793 13.09 -21.61 38.97
CA ILE A 793 13.81 -21.94 37.75
C ILE A 793 15.32 -21.80 38.07
N PRO A 794 16.06 -22.91 38.27
CA PRO A 794 17.49 -22.82 38.49
C PRO A 794 18.19 -22.30 37.23
N PRO A 795 19.37 -21.67 37.34
CA PRO A 795 20.12 -21.21 36.19
C PRO A 795 20.33 -22.32 35.15
N GLU A 796 20.12 -22.00 33.88
CA GLU A 796 20.35 -22.92 32.77
C GLU A 796 21.83 -23.37 32.76
N PRO A 797 22.11 -24.69 32.87
CA PRO A 797 23.46 -25.23 32.82
C PRO A 797 24.01 -25.22 31.39
N ASP A 798 25.33 -25.43 31.25
CA ASP A 798 25.99 -25.49 29.95
C ASP A 798 25.32 -26.49 28.99
N VAL A 799 25.16 -26.08 27.73
CA VAL A 799 24.63 -26.95 26.67
C VAL A 799 25.76 -27.88 26.22
N THR A 800 25.66 -29.17 26.54
CA THR A 800 26.67 -30.19 26.28
C THR A 800 26.06 -31.40 25.57
N ALA A 801 26.90 -32.24 24.94
CA ALA A 801 26.44 -33.49 24.35
C ALA A 801 25.82 -34.43 25.41
N GLU A 802 26.37 -34.40 26.63
CA GLU A 802 25.85 -35.15 27.77
C GLU A 802 24.46 -34.66 28.21
N SER A 803 24.25 -33.35 28.34
CA SER A 803 22.94 -32.82 28.76
C SER A 803 21.84 -33.13 27.74
N ILE A 804 22.14 -33.04 26.43
CA ILE A 804 21.22 -33.45 25.35
C ILE A 804 20.94 -34.97 25.40
N ALA A 805 21.96 -35.80 25.59
CA ALA A 805 21.79 -37.27 25.62
C ALA A 805 20.98 -37.73 26.85
N GLN A 806 21.23 -37.16 28.02
CA GLN A 806 20.46 -37.41 29.24
C GLN A 806 19.01 -36.94 29.08
N GLY A 807 18.82 -35.75 28.49
CA GLY A 807 17.50 -35.21 28.18
C GLY A 807 16.69 -36.11 27.28
N ARG A 808 17.32 -36.66 26.22
CA ARG A 808 16.69 -37.65 25.34
C ARG A 808 16.25 -38.89 26.10
N GLN A 809 17.09 -39.43 26.97
CA GLN A 809 16.73 -40.59 27.78
C GLN A 809 15.52 -40.30 28.67
N GLN A 810 15.51 -39.15 29.35
CA GLN A 810 14.40 -38.73 30.21
C GLN A 810 13.10 -38.50 29.43
N PHE A 811 13.20 -37.85 28.26
CA PHE A 811 12.07 -37.65 27.36
C PHE A 811 11.48 -38.98 26.87
N MET A 812 12.33 -39.97 26.56
CA MET A 812 11.92 -41.32 26.15
C MET A 812 11.30 -42.15 27.26
N ASN A 813 11.42 -41.74 28.53
CA ASN A 813 10.79 -42.47 29.63
C ASN A 813 9.30 -42.15 29.75
N ILE A 814 8.90 -40.89 29.56
CA ILE A 814 7.52 -40.44 29.83
C ILE A 814 6.94 -39.58 28.70
N CYS A 815 7.68 -38.57 28.23
CA CYS A 815 7.17 -37.56 27.30
C CYS A 815 6.83 -38.11 25.91
N PHE A 816 7.57 -39.12 25.42
CA PHE A 816 7.38 -39.68 24.07
C PHE A 816 5.97 -40.29 23.84
N THR A 817 5.29 -40.69 24.92
CA THR A 817 3.95 -41.32 24.82
C THR A 817 2.93 -40.38 24.18
N CYS A 818 3.10 -39.07 24.37
CA CYS A 818 2.28 -38.04 23.75
C CYS A 818 3.02 -37.34 22.60
N HIS A 819 4.30 -36.97 22.79
CA HIS A 819 5.04 -36.16 21.83
C HIS A 819 5.74 -36.95 20.71
N GLY A 820 5.69 -38.29 20.76
CA GLY A 820 6.41 -39.15 19.82
C GLY A 820 7.90 -39.24 20.09
N LYS A 821 8.59 -40.17 19.43
CA LYS A 821 10.05 -40.38 19.63
C LYS A 821 10.89 -39.29 18.98
N THR A 822 10.39 -38.67 17.93
CA THR A 822 11.06 -37.56 17.21
C THR A 822 10.60 -36.18 17.70
N GLY A 823 9.66 -36.14 18.66
CA GLY A 823 9.10 -34.90 19.18
C GLY A 823 8.10 -34.22 18.24
N GLU A 824 7.52 -34.96 17.30
CA GLU A 824 6.59 -34.44 16.28
C GLU A 824 5.15 -34.32 16.75
N GLY A 825 4.86 -34.67 18.01
CA GLY A 825 3.50 -34.65 18.55
C GLY A 825 2.65 -35.85 18.11
N ASP A 826 3.28 -36.92 17.64
CA ASP A 826 2.68 -38.10 17.02
C ASP A 826 2.77 -39.35 17.91
N GLY A 827 2.86 -39.17 19.23
CA GLY A 827 2.93 -40.27 20.18
C GLY A 827 1.66 -41.15 20.17
N PRO A 828 1.73 -42.39 20.69
CA PRO A 828 0.61 -43.32 20.69
C PRO A 828 -0.71 -42.78 21.27
N LEU A 829 -0.66 -41.79 22.16
CA LEU A 829 -1.85 -41.16 22.74
C LEU A 829 -2.34 -39.91 21.99
N ALA A 830 -1.54 -39.34 21.08
CA ALA A 830 -1.75 -38.01 20.52
C ALA A 830 -3.13 -37.78 19.89
N THR A 831 -3.69 -38.79 19.20
CA THR A 831 -4.99 -38.68 18.53
C THR A 831 -6.20 -38.82 19.45
N SER A 832 -6.00 -39.21 20.71
CA SER A 832 -7.07 -39.45 21.69
C SER A 832 -7.18 -38.39 22.77
N LEU A 833 -6.28 -37.39 22.78
CA LEU A 833 -6.26 -36.36 23.81
C LEU A 833 -7.36 -35.33 23.59
N THR A 834 -8.08 -35.01 24.65
CA THR A 834 -9.06 -33.92 24.68
C THR A 834 -8.77 -32.97 25.84
N ASP A 835 -9.13 -31.70 25.67
CA ASP A 835 -9.15 -30.74 26.78
C ASP A 835 -10.31 -31.03 27.76
N ASP A 836 -10.36 -30.28 28.86
CA ASP A 836 -11.41 -30.39 29.88
C ASP A 836 -12.83 -30.12 29.33
N TRP A 837 -12.96 -29.53 28.15
CA TRP A 837 -14.23 -29.24 27.46
C TRP A 837 -14.56 -30.27 26.37
N GLY A 838 -13.75 -31.32 26.23
CA GLY A 838 -13.94 -32.39 25.25
C GLY A 838 -13.48 -32.04 23.83
N ASN A 839 -12.80 -30.91 23.62
CA ASN A 839 -12.23 -30.57 22.31
C ASN A 839 -10.93 -31.34 22.09
N PRO A 840 -10.65 -31.85 20.88
CA PRO A 840 -9.38 -32.48 20.56
C PRO A 840 -8.21 -31.53 20.81
N VAL A 841 -7.14 -32.04 21.42
CA VAL A 841 -5.88 -31.31 21.60
C VAL A 841 -4.72 -32.09 21.03
N THR A 842 -3.84 -31.41 20.31
CA THR A 842 -2.63 -32.01 19.76
C THR A 842 -1.42 -31.67 20.64
N PRO A 843 -0.59 -32.66 21.00
CA PRO A 843 0.72 -32.40 21.60
C PRO A 843 1.57 -31.51 20.68
N ALA A 844 2.41 -30.66 21.27
CA ALA A 844 3.27 -29.79 20.49
C ALA A 844 4.29 -30.60 19.68
N ASN A 845 4.43 -30.23 18.41
CA ASN A 845 5.53 -30.64 17.55
C ASN A 845 6.70 -29.67 17.73
N PHE A 846 7.80 -30.16 18.30
CA PHE A 846 8.99 -29.38 18.64
C PHE A 846 9.91 -29.10 17.44
N THR A 847 9.65 -29.72 16.28
CA THR A 847 10.43 -29.49 15.06
C THR A 847 9.91 -28.29 14.26
N LEU A 848 8.65 -27.89 14.48
CA LEU A 848 7.99 -26.84 13.71
C LEU A 848 8.50 -25.43 14.07
N PRO A 849 8.54 -24.50 13.09
CA PRO A 849 8.85 -23.11 13.36
C PRO A 849 7.76 -22.41 14.19
N ALA A 850 8.13 -21.31 14.83
CA ALA A 850 7.20 -20.48 15.56
C ALA A 850 6.01 -20.02 14.69
N GLY A 851 4.81 -20.08 15.28
CA GLY A 851 3.59 -19.62 14.63
C GLY A 851 2.93 -20.64 13.70
N VAL A 852 3.53 -21.80 13.46
CA VAL A 852 2.88 -22.90 12.73
C VAL A 852 1.88 -23.61 13.65
N ALA A 853 0.71 -23.96 13.10
CA ALA A 853 -0.30 -24.74 13.82
C ALA A 853 0.31 -26.09 14.29
N GLY A 854 -0.03 -26.52 15.51
CA GLY A 854 0.57 -27.71 16.14
C GLY A 854 1.97 -27.51 16.74
N GLY A 855 2.66 -26.38 16.50
CA GLY A 855 3.92 -26.05 17.15
C GLY A 855 3.76 -25.55 18.60
N VAL A 856 4.90 -25.24 19.24
CA VAL A 856 4.95 -24.64 20.58
C VAL A 856 4.28 -23.26 20.62
N LYS A 857 3.49 -22.99 21.66
CA LYS A 857 2.63 -21.80 21.73
C LYS A 857 3.32 -20.55 22.32
N LEU A 858 4.29 -20.74 23.22
CA LEU A 858 5.09 -19.68 23.86
C LEU A 858 6.53 -19.62 23.33
N GLY A 859 6.79 -20.25 22.18
CA GLY A 859 8.11 -20.32 21.56
C GLY A 859 9.05 -21.37 22.15
N HIS A 860 10.25 -21.45 21.58
CA HIS A 860 11.28 -22.45 21.91
C HIS A 860 12.28 -21.96 22.96
N ASP A 861 11.90 -20.96 23.74
CA ASP A 861 12.73 -20.42 24.81
C ASP A 861 12.89 -21.41 25.95
N GLY A 862 14.11 -21.51 26.47
CA GLY A 862 14.46 -22.48 27.50
C GLY A 862 13.63 -22.35 28.77
N GLU A 863 13.38 -21.11 29.25
CA GLU A 863 12.62 -20.87 30.49
C GLU A 863 11.14 -21.22 30.31
N HIS A 864 10.53 -20.82 29.20
CA HIS A 864 9.13 -21.18 28.90
C HIS A 864 8.95 -22.70 28.77
N LEU A 865 9.89 -23.39 28.12
CA LEU A 865 9.85 -24.85 28.02
C LEU A 865 10.04 -25.50 29.40
N PHE A 866 10.99 -25.02 30.20
CA PHE A 866 11.24 -25.48 31.56
C PHE A 866 9.99 -25.34 32.43
N GLU A 867 9.40 -24.14 32.44
CA GLU A 867 8.21 -23.81 33.21
C GLU A 867 7.01 -24.66 32.77
N THR A 868 6.79 -24.79 31.46
CA THR A 868 5.69 -25.60 30.91
C THR A 868 5.82 -27.07 31.29
N ILE A 869 7.04 -27.63 31.32
CA ILE A 869 7.26 -29.02 31.78
C ILE A 869 7.00 -29.12 33.30
N MET A 870 7.45 -28.15 34.08
CA MET A 870 7.26 -28.14 35.54
C MET A 870 5.78 -28.06 35.93
N THR A 871 5.03 -27.15 35.32
CA THR A 871 3.65 -26.84 35.72
C THR A 871 2.60 -27.59 34.90
N GLY A 872 2.97 -28.16 33.76
CA GLY A 872 2.05 -28.81 32.84
C GLY A 872 1.11 -27.80 32.14
N VAL A 873 0.41 -28.25 31.11
CA VAL A 873 -0.49 -27.37 30.34
C VAL A 873 -1.91 -27.49 30.90
N GLY A 874 -2.39 -26.40 31.48
CA GLY A 874 -3.67 -26.36 32.18
C GLY A 874 -4.86 -26.65 31.29
N ALA A 875 -5.85 -27.35 31.86
CA ALA A 875 -7.03 -27.86 31.18
C ALA A 875 -6.73 -28.74 29.94
N THR A 876 -5.56 -29.37 29.92
CA THR A 876 -5.19 -30.40 28.93
C THR A 876 -4.65 -31.63 29.67
N PRO A 877 -4.50 -32.79 28.99
CA PRO A 877 -3.94 -33.99 29.60
C PRO A 877 -2.44 -33.93 29.93
N MET A 878 -1.74 -32.82 29.71
CA MET A 878 -0.31 -32.68 30.04
C MET A 878 -0.12 -32.39 31.54
N PRO A 879 0.35 -33.36 32.35
CA PRO A 879 0.49 -33.18 33.78
C PRO A 879 1.70 -32.30 34.13
N PRO A 880 1.74 -31.74 35.35
CA PRO A 880 2.95 -31.15 35.91
C PRO A 880 4.00 -32.23 36.20
N PHE A 881 5.26 -31.96 35.90
CA PHE A 881 6.38 -32.84 36.26
C PHE A 881 7.19 -32.34 37.46
N ALA A 882 6.76 -31.25 38.09
CA ALA A 882 7.30 -30.80 39.38
C ALA A 882 7.21 -31.94 40.41
N GLY A 883 8.36 -32.48 40.83
CA GLY A 883 8.49 -33.62 41.74
C GLY A 883 8.75 -34.97 41.09
N SER A 884 8.55 -35.11 39.77
CA SER A 884 8.97 -36.29 38.98
C SER A 884 10.39 -36.16 38.44
N PHE A 885 10.82 -34.93 38.15
CA PHE A 885 12.17 -34.59 37.73
C PHE A 885 12.73 -33.46 38.59
N ASP A 886 14.04 -33.46 38.84
CA ASP A 886 14.73 -32.31 39.42
C ASP A 886 15.02 -31.24 38.35
N GLY A 887 15.47 -30.05 38.77
CA GLY A 887 15.72 -28.95 37.85
C GLY A 887 16.78 -29.27 36.79
N LYS A 888 17.81 -30.05 37.13
CA LYS A 888 18.84 -30.46 36.17
C LYS A 888 18.27 -31.39 35.10
N ALA A 889 17.44 -32.35 35.50
CA ALA A 889 16.75 -33.25 34.58
C ALA A 889 15.82 -32.50 33.62
N ILE A 890 15.10 -31.48 34.10
CA ILE A 890 14.22 -30.69 33.23
C ILE A 890 15.04 -29.87 32.24
N TRP A 891 16.13 -29.23 32.67
CA TRP A 891 17.03 -28.53 31.74
C TRP A 891 17.63 -29.45 30.69
N ASN A 892 18.01 -30.68 31.06
CA ASN A 892 18.44 -31.68 30.10
C ASN A 892 17.34 -31.98 29.06
N ILE A 893 16.08 -32.19 29.49
CA ILE A 893 14.93 -32.37 28.57
C ILE A 893 14.76 -31.15 27.66
N VAL A 894 14.88 -29.93 28.19
CA VAL A 894 14.80 -28.68 27.42
C VAL A 894 15.89 -28.62 26.36
N HIS A 895 17.15 -28.92 26.69
CA HIS A 895 18.23 -28.99 25.71
C HIS A 895 17.94 -30.02 24.61
N PHE A 896 17.40 -31.19 24.96
CA PHE A 896 16.99 -32.17 23.97
C PHE A 896 15.87 -31.63 23.06
N VAL A 897 14.81 -31.05 23.62
CA VAL A 897 13.70 -30.46 22.84
C VAL A 897 14.19 -29.36 21.90
N GLN A 898 15.03 -28.43 22.38
CA GLN A 898 15.61 -27.37 21.54
C GLN A 898 16.51 -27.94 20.45
N SER A 899 17.24 -29.03 20.72
CA SER A 899 18.08 -29.67 19.71
C SER A 899 17.25 -30.24 18.54
N LEU A 900 16.02 -30.72 18.78
CA LEU A 900 15.12 -31.17 17.72
C LEU A 900 14.73 -30.01 16.79
N ARG A 901 14.42 -28.85 17.37
CA ARG A 901 14.11 -27.63 16.59
C ARG A 901 15.31 -27.19 15.75
N ILE A 902 16.50 -27.20 16.34
CA ILE A 902 17.74 -26.78 15.68
C ILE A 902 18.09 -27.74 14.54
N ASP A 903 17.97 -29.05 14.74
CA ASP A 903 18.21 -30.03 13.68
C ASP A 903 17.25 -29.83 12.50
N ALA A 904 15.95 -29.69 12.75
CA ALA A 904 14.95 -29.43 11.72
C ALA A 904 15.20 -28.11 10.96
N GLN A 905 15.62 -27.06 11.68
CA GLN A 905 15.97 -25.79 11.06
C GLN A 905 17.25 -25.87 10.24
N MET A 906 18.28 -26.57 10.71
CA MET A 906 19.52 -26.77 9.96
C MET A 906 19.29 -27.55 8.67
N GLU A 907 18.40 -28.55 8.68
CA GLU A 907 17.95 -29.22 7.47
C GLU A 907 17.26 -28.25 6.50
N THR A 908 16.32 -27.44 7.00
CA THR A 908 15.68 -26.40 6.18
C THR A 908 16.70 -25.42 5.58
N LEU A 909 17.70 -24.99 6.34
CA LEU A 909 18.74 -24.07 5.86
C LEU A 909 19.64 -24.73 4.81
N ARG A 910 20.00 -26.00 5.00
CA ARG A 910 20.75 -26.80 4.02
C ARG A 910 19.97 -26.90 2.70
N ASP A 911 18.68 -27.20 2.78
CA ASP A 911 17.82 -27.32 1.60
C ASP A 911 17.64 -25.97 0.88
N LYS A 912 17.74 -24.86 1.63
CA LYS A 912 17.82 -23.48 1.10
C LYS A 912 19.23 -23.04 0.71
N GLY A 913 20.20 -23.96 0.59
CA GLY A 913 21.52 -23.66 0.05
C GLY A 913 22.52 -23.01 1.02
N LEU A 914 22.33 -23.15 2.34
CA LEU A 914 23.34 -22.74 3.32
C LEU A 914 24.68 -23.44 3.02
N ALA A 915 25.76 -22.67 2.89
CA ALA A 915 27.08 -23.21 2.62
C ALA A 915 27.60 -24.07 3.78
N GLU A 916 28.16 -25.25 3.48
CA GLU A 916 28.66 -26.19 4.50
C GLU A 916 29.72 -25.55 5.42
N ALA A 917 30.58 -24.68 4.88
CA ALA A 917 31.58 -23.94 5.67
C ALA A 917 30.97 -23.00 6.72
N GLN A 918 29.70 -22.60 6.55
CA GLN A 918 28.97 -21.73 7.47
C GLN A 918 28.10 -22.51 8.47
N ARG A 919 28.01 -23.84 8.35
CA ARG A 919 27.11 -24.70 9.14
C ARG A 919 27.30 -24.55 10.64
N GLY A 920 28.55 -24.64 11.11
CA GLY A 920 28.87 -24.57 12.54
C GLY A 920 28.49 -23.23 13.16
N ASP A 921 28.79 -22.11 12.48
CA ASP A 921 28.42 -20.77 12.95
C ASP A 921 26.89 -20.55 12.91
N ALA A 922 26.21 -21.03 11.86
CA ALA A 922 24.75 -20.97 11.79
C ALA A 922 24.10 -21.73 12.97
N ARG A 923 24.53 -22.97 13.22
CA ARG A 923 24.05 -23.79 14.34
C ARG A 923 24.33 -23.14 15.69
N ARG A 924 25.52 -22.55 15.88
CA ARG A 924 25.87 -21.80 17.08
C ARG A 924 24.95 -20.60 17.31
N ARG A 925 24.65 -19.83 16.27
CA ARG A 925 23.72 -18.68 16.34
C ARG A 925 22.28 -19.11 16.65
N LEU A 926 21.82 -20.23 16.08
CA LEU A 926 20.52 -20.80 16.41
C LEU A 926 20.43 -21.16 17.90
N TRP A 927 21.42 -21.89 18.42
CA TRP A 927 21.51 -22.19 19.85
C TRP A 927 21.52 -20.93 20.71
N ALA A 928 22.34 -19.94 20.37
CA ALA A 928 22.42 -18.67 21.12
C ALA A 928 21.09 -17.91 21.18
N SER A 929 20.20 -18.12 20.20
CA SER A 929 18.88 -17.51 20.19
C SER A 929 17.79 -18.28 20.94
N LEU A 930 17.99 -19.58 21.24
CA LEU A 930 17.02 -20.40 21.98
C LEU A 930 17.41 -20.64 23.44
N SER A 931 18.72 -20.79 23.70
CA SER A 931 19.30 -21.06 25.02
C SER A 931 19.98 -19.82 25.57
N GLN A 932 19.72 -19.50 26.84
CA GLN A 932 20.42 -18.42 27.54
C GLN A 932 21.88 -18.79 27.79
N ALA A 933 22.14 -20.03 28.20
CA ALA A 933 23.49 -20.58 28.36
C ALA A 933 24.30 -20.44 27.06
N ALA A 934 23.78 -20.94 25.94
CA ALA A 934 24.45 -20.77 24.65
C ALA A 934 24.61 -19.29 24.24
N GLY A 935 23.64 -18.44 24.57
CA GLY A 935 23.70 -17.00 24.33
C GLY A 935 24.82 -16.28 25.10
N ARG A 936 25.19 -16.78 26.29
CA ARG A 936 26.37 -16.31 27.05
C ARG A 936 27.69 -16.93 26.58
N GLY A 937 27.62 -17.92 25.70
CA GLY A 937 28.78 -18.69 25.22
C GLY A 937 28.99 -20.02 25.94
N ASP A 938 28.10 -20.39 26.86
CA ASP A 938 28.15 -21.62 27.67
C ASP A 938 27.60 -22.83 26.87
N ILE A 939 28.24 -23.11 25.73
CA ILE A 939 27.90 -24.23 24.82
C ILE A 939 29.17 -24.97 24.38
N ALA A 940 29.16 -26.29 24.53
CA ALA A 940 30.29 -27.13 24.15
C ALA A 940 30.49 -27.15 22.63
N GLU A 941 31.75 -27.12 22.18
CA GLU A 941 32.12 -27.14 20.76
C GLU A 941 31.51 -28.33 20.00
N ALA A 942 31.49 -29.50 20.63
CA ALA A 942 30.90 -30.71 20.05
C ALA A 942 29.42 -30.53 19.67
N VAL A 943 28.66 -29.66 20.36
CA VAL A 943 27.21 -29.48 20.14
C VAL A 943 26.91 -28.65 18.90
N TRP A 944 27.68 -27.60 18.64
CA TRP A 944 27.46 -26.75 17.46
C TRP A 944 28.29 -27.16 16.24
N GLN A 945 29.31 -28.02 16.40
CA GLN A 945 30.02 -28.66 15.29
C GLN A 945 29.33 -29.95 14.79
N SER A 946 28.45 -30.56 15.59
CA SER A 946 27.78 -31.81 15.19
C SER A 946 26.95 -31.66 13.91
N ARG A 947 26.77 -32.77 13.19
CA ARG A 947 25.85 -32.84 12.04
C ARG A 947 24.40 -32.88 12.48
N ASP A 948 24.13 -33.68 13.51
CA ASP A 948 22.81 -33.94 14.07
C ASP A 948 22.94 -34.52 15.49
N ASN A 949 21.80 -34.75 16.12
CA ASN A 949 21.71 -35.39 17.43
C ASN A 949 22.20 -36.85 17.47
N SER A 950 22.28 -37.56 16.33
CA SER A 950 22.77 -38.95 16.30
C SER A 950 24.27 -39.02 16.61
N GLN A 951 25.04 -38.02 16.16
CA GLN A 951 26.46 -37.90 16.48
C GLN A 951 26.70 -37.58 17.96
N LEU A 952 25.83 -36.78 18.58
CA LEU A 952 25.92 -36.43 20.00
C LEU A 952 25.65 -37.61 20.93
N ALA A 953 24.74 -38.51 20.54
CA ALA A 953 24.44 -39.73 21.29
C ALA A 953 25.63 -40.70 21.38
N GLY A 954 26.56 -40.67 20.41
CA GLY A 954 27.79 -41.45 20.44
C GLY A 954 28.89 -40.86 21.34
N LEU A 955 28.92 -39.53 21.49
CA LEU A 955 29.93 -38.80 22.27
C LEU A 955 29.65 -38.82 23.78
N GLY A 956 28.38 -38.82 24.19
CA GLY A 956 27.97 -38.87 25.60
C GLY A 956 28.37 -40.15 26.35
N ARG A 957 28.82 -41.21 25.63
CA ARG A 957 29.37 -42.43 26.24
C ARG A 957 30.89 -42.39 26.45
N GLY A 958 31.61 -41.51 25.75
CA GLY A 958 33.08 -41.49 25.75
C GLY A 958 33.71 -40.65 26.88
N ASP A 959 33.04 -39.60 27.35
CA ASP A 959 33.59 -38.70 28.37
C ASP A 959 33.48 -39.25 29.80
N SER A 960 32.51 -40.14 30.07
CA SER A 960 32.45 -40.86 31.36
C SER A 960 33.59 -41.86 31.52
N GLU A 961 34.11 -42.42 30.43
CA GLU A 961 35.25 -43.35 30.46
C GLU A 961 36.61 -42.63 30.50
N ARG A 962 36.72 -41.40 29.96
CA ARG A 962 37.97 -40.61 30.00
C ARG A 962 38.21 -39.85 31.31
N LYS A 963 37.18 -39.58 32.12
CA LYS A 963 37.35 -39.00 33.47
C LYS A 963 37.56 -40.05 34.57
N ALA A 964 37.55 -41.33 34.23
CA ALA A 964 37.84 -42.45 35.12
C ALA A 964 39.25 -43.08 34.91
N GLN A 965 40.08 -42.43 34.09
CA GLN A 965 41.54 -42.62 34.00
C GLN A 965 42.22 -41.31 34.39
#